data_AF-A0A6P5TKM0-F1
#
_entry.id   AF-A0A6P5TKM0-F1
#
_cell.length_a   1.000
_cell.length_b   1.000
_cell.length_c   1.000
_cell.angle_alpha   90.00
_cell.angle_beta   90.00
_cell.angle_gamma   90.00
#
_symmetry.space_group_name_H-M   'P 1'
#
loop_
_entity.id
_entity.type
_entity.pdbx_description
1 polymer ?
#
loop_
_entity_poly.entity_id
_entity_poly.type
_entity_poly.pdbx_seq_one_letter_code
_entity_poly.pdbx_strand_id
1 'polypeptide(L)'
;MVFRLLISTNLFSMPATYYQDCSVYIKSKEAPAKDVLKDLVEMCRAVQHPMRGLFLRSYLSQVSRDKLPDIGSEYEGDADTVMDAVDFVLQNFTEMNKLWVRMQYQGPGRVREKHEKERSELRDLVGKNLHVLSQIEGVELELYKDNVLPRVLEQVINCKDELAQYYLMDCIIQVFPDEYHLQTLETLLAAFPQLQPTVDIKTVLSQLMERLSNYAASSTDVLPEFLQVEAFSKLSSAIGRVIEAQIDMPIVGSISLYVSLLTFTLRVHPDRLDYVDQVLGACVKKLSGTTKLEDNRAIKQVVALLSAPLEKYDDIVTALTLSNYPRVMDHLDNGTNKVMAVVIIQSIMKNNSCISTADKVEVLFELIKGLIKDLDCTSADELDEEDFGEEQNSVARLIHMLYNDDPEEMLKILCTVKKHIMSGGTKRLPFTVPPLILSALKLVRRLQGQDGEVVGEEMPATPKKIFQILNQTIEALSSVPSPELALRLYLECAEAANDCDLEPVAYEFFTQAFVLYEEEVADSKAQVTAIHLIIGTLQRMNVFGVENRDTLTHKATGYSAKLLKKPDQCRAVYACSHLFWVDDQDGVKDGERVLLCLKRALRIANAAQQMASVTRGSSGPVTLFVEILNKYLYFFEKGNPQITSAAIQGLVELIKTEMQSDSTNVSPAPDAFFSSTLRYIQFQKQKGGVMGEKYAPIKV
;
A
#
# COMPACT_ATOMS: atom_id res chain seq x y z
N MET A 1 33.34 -46.28 -8.98
CA MET A 1 33.57 -47.74 -8.75
C MET A 1 32.45 -48.59 -9.35
N VAL A 2 31.16 -48.28 -9.10
CA VAL A 2 30.00 -48.95 -9.73
C VAL A 2 29.97 -48.79 -11.27
N PHE A 3 30.38 -47.63 -11.80
CA PHE A 3 30.51 -47.37 -13.25
C PHE A 3 31.55 -48.26 -13.95
N ARG A 4 32.66 -48.60 -13.27
CA ARG A 4 33.69 -49.51 -13.82
C ARG A 4 33.21 -50.96 -13.86
N LEU A 5 32.37 -51.36 -12.90
CA LEU A 5 31.83 -52.72 -12.79
C LEU A 5 30.69 -53.01 -13.78
N LEU A 6 29.92 -52.00 -14.19
CA LEU A 6 28.85 -52.16 -15.19
C LEU A 6 29.36 -52.29 -16.64
N ILE A 7 30.60 -51.86 -16.91
CA ILE A 7 31.18 -51.84 -18.26
C ILE A 7 32.12 -53.03 -18.52
N SER A 8 32.67 -53.67 -17.46
CA SER A 8 33.60 -54.80 -17.59
C SER A 8 32.94 -56.13 -18.00
N THR A 9 31.61 -56.21 -18.07
CA THR A 9 30.86 -57.44 -18.35
C THR A 9 30.24 -57.43 -19.75
N ASN A 10 31.03 -57.61 -20.83
CA ASN A 10 30.59 -57.98 -22.20
C ASN A 10 29.27 -57.37 -22.77
N LEU A 11 28.78 -56.24 -22.23
CA LEU A 11 27.47 -55.67 -22.55
C LEU A 11 27.55 -54.55 -23.60
N PHE A 12 28.76 -54.09 -23.91
CA PHE A 12 29.08 -53.14 -24.96
C PHE A 12 29.90 -53.85 -26.03
N SER A 13 29.58 -53.64 -27.30
CA SER A 13 30.32 -54.18 -28.45
C SER A 13 31.75 -53.65 -28.55
N MET A 14 32.14 -52.69 -27.70
CA MET A 14 33.51 -52.23 -27.51
C MET A 14 33.89 -52.25 -26.02
N PRO A 15 35.05 -52.81 -25.63
CA PRO A 15 35.50 -52.81 -24.25
C PRO A 15 35.97 -51.40 -23.82
N ALA A 16 35.66 -51.00 -22.58
CA ALA A 16 36.11 -49.71 -22.01
C ALA A 16 37.62 -49.48 -22.07
N THR A 17 38.39 -50.57 -22.16
CA THR A 17 39.84 -50.53 -22.37
C THR A 17 40.20 -49.76 -23.63
N TYR A 18 39.44 -49.90 -24.72
CA TYR A 18 39.71 -49.23 -25.99
C TYR A 18 39.61 -47.69 -25.88
N TYR A 19 38.65 -47.17 -25.12
CA TYR A 19 38.54 -45.72 -24.88
C TYR A 19 39.67 -45.19 -24.00
N GLN A 20 40.15 -46.00 -23.05
CA GLN A 20 41.33 -45.66 -22.25
C GLN A 20 42.60 -45.71 -23.09
N ASP A 21 42.73 -46.70 -23.97
CA ASP A 21 43.87 -46.83 -24.86
C ASP A 21 43.92 -45.65 -25.84
N CYS A 22 42.81 -45.27 -26.48
CA CYS A 22 42.74 -44.07 -27.33
C CYS A 22 43.02 -42.78 -26.55
N SER A 23 42.58 -42.69 -25.29
CA SER A 23 42.94 -41.59 -24.39
C SER A 23 44.46 -41.54 -24.12
N VAL A 24 45.13 -42.69 -24.06
CA VAL A 24 46.59 -42.77 -23.92
C VAL A 24 47.28 -42.40 -25.24
N TYR A 25 46.75 -42.82 -26.40
CA TYR A 25 47.25 -42.45 -27.73
C TYR A 25 47.25 -40.93 -27.96
N ILE A 26 46.20 -40.24 -27.51
CA ILE A 26 46.14 -38.77 -27.57
C ILE A 26 47.21 -38.17 -26.64
N LYS A 27 47.35 -38.68 -25.40
CA LYS A 27 48.36 -38.20 -24.44
C LYS A 27 49.81 -38.50 -24.88
N SER A 28 50.05 -39.59 -25.60
CA SER A 28 51.37 -39.96 -26.12
C SER A 28 51.75 -39.18 -27.39
N LYS A 29 50.83 -38.38 -27.96
CA LYS A 29 51.01 -37.60 -29.20
C LYS A 29 51.38 -38.46 -30.42
N GLU A 30 51.05 -39.74 -30.40
CA GLU A 30 51.33 -40.66 -31.52
C GLU A 30 50.37 -40.46 -32.71
N ALA A 31 49.22 -39.83 -32.48
CA ALA A 31 48.27 -39.41 -33.50
C ALA A 31 47.64 -38.06 -33.13
N PRO A 32 47.24 -37.22 -34.11
CA PRO A 32 46.59 -35.95 -33.82
C PRO A 32 45.24 -36.17 -33.11
N ALA A 33 44.97 -35.38 -32.08
CA ALA A 33 43.79 -35.53 -31.24
C ALA A 33 42.48 -35.51 -32.05
N LYS A 34 42.41 -34.67 -33.10
CA LYS A 34 41.23 -34.55 -33.97
C LYS A 34 40.82 -35.87 -34.63
N ASP A 35 41.77 -36.63 -35.17
CA ASP A 35 41.47 -37.84 -35.95
C ASP A 35 41.00 -38.95 -35.01
N VAL A 36 41.66 -39.09 -33.86
CA VAL A 36 41.27 -40.06 -32.83
C VAL A 36 39.90 -39.74 -32.25
N LEU A 37 39.62 -38.47 -31.95
CA LEU A 37 38.32 -38.04 -31.42
C LEU A 37 37.19 -38.25 -32.44
N LYS A 38 37.42 -37.96 -33.72
CA LYS A 38 36.47 -38.20 -34.80
C LYS A 38 36.16 -39.68 -34.97
N ASP A 39 37.18 -40.53 -35.01
CA ASP A 39 37.02 -41.99 -35.09
C ASP A 39 36.23 -42.53 -33.88
N LEU A 40 36.53 -42.05 -32.66
CA LEU A 40 35.82 -42.46 -31.45
C LEU A 40 34.32 -42.13 -31.51
N VAL A 41 33.95 -40.94 -31.99
CA VAL A 41 32.54 -40.54 -32.13
C VAL A 41 31.82 -41.35 -33.20
N GLU A 42 32.50 -41.65 -34.32
CA GLU A 42 31.97 -42.52 -35.38
C GLU A 42 31.77 -43.95 -34.90
N MET A 43 32.72 -44.52 -34.16
CA MET A 43 32.60 -45.86 -33.56
C MET A 43 31.47 -45.92 -32.53
N CYS A 44 31.23 -44.85 -31.77
CA CYS A 44 30.08 -44.76 -30.86
C CYS A 44 28.73 -44.85 -31.59
N ARG A 45 28.65 -44.64 -32.91
CA ARG A 45 27.42 -44.85 -33.70
C ARG A 45 27.02 -46.33 -33.75
N ALA A 46 27.92 -47.28 -33.48
CA ALA A 46 27.56 -48.69 -33.45
C ALA A 46 26.59 -49.04 -32.28
N VAL A 47 26.60 -48.24 -31.20
CA VAL A 47 25.76 -48.49 -30.02
C VAL A 47 24.47 -47.68 -30.12
N GLN A 48 23.44 -48.28 -30.72
CA GLN A 48 22.13 -47.66 -30.94
C GLN A 48 21.14 -47.85 -29.78
N HIS A 49 21.50 -48.62 -28.74
CA HIS A 49 20.67 -48.80 -27.55
C HIS A 49 20.69 -47.51 -26.71
N PRO A 50 19.54 -46.86 -26.43
CA PRO A 50 19.48 -45.54 -25.80
C PRO A 50 20.24 -45.36 -24.50
N MET A 51 19.91 -46.13 -23.44
CA MET A 51 20.60 -45.99 -22.15
C MET A 51 22.10 -46.28 -22.24
N ARG A 52 22.46 -47.41 -22.87
CA ARG A 52 23.86 -47.81 -23.06
C ARG A 52 24.64 -46.74 -23.85
N GLY A 53 24.09 -46.27 -24.96
CA GLY A 53 24.69 -45.24 -25.80
C GLY A 53 24.85 -43.90 -25.07
N LEU A 54 23.84 -43.48 -24.29
CA LEU A 54 23.93 -42.27 -23.45
C LEU A 54 25.07 -42.35 -22.43
N PHE A 55 25.18 -43.46 -21.70
CA PHE A 55 26.26 -43.65 -20.73
C PHE A 55 27.63 -43.74 -21.40
N LEU A 56 27.74 -44.44 -22.51
CA LEU A 56 28.99 -44.56 -23.27
C LEU A 56 29.46 -43.19 -23.78
N ARG A 57 28.55 -42.43 -24.39
CA ARG A 57 28.85 -41.08 -24.93
C ARG A 57 29.11 -40.06 -23.83
N SER A 58 28.44 -40.17 -22.69
CA SER A 58 28.74 -39.34 -21.51
C SER A 58 30.13 -39.66 -20.94
N TYR A 59 30.51 -40.95 -20.91
CA TYR A 59 31.86 -41.36 -20.53
C TYR A 59 32.91 -40.85 -21.53
N LEU A 60 32.62 -40.90 -22.83
CA LEU A 60 33.48 -40.32 -23.87
C LEU A 60 33.72 -38.82 -23.60
N SER A 61 32.66 -38.02 -23.41
CA SER A 61 32.80 -36.59 -23.09
C SER A 61 33.60 -36.33 -21.81
N GLN A 62 33.52 -37.23 -20.81
CA GLN A 62 34.30 -37.10 -19.58
C GLN A 62 35.78 -37.41 -19.80
N VAL A 63 36.09 -38.43 -20.62
CA VAL A 63 37.46 -38.85 -20.92
C VAL A 63 38.14 -37.94 -21.93
N SER A 64 37.39 -37.28 -22.82
CA SER A 64 37.96 -36.36 -23.82
C SER A 64 38.10 -34.92 -23.34
N ARG A 65 37.49 -34.54 -22.19
CA ARG A 65 37.46 -33.15 -21.71
C ARG A 65 38.84 -32.50 -21.57
N ASP A 66 39.82 -33.21 -21.02
CA ASP A 66 41.20 -32.71 -20.83
C ASP A 66 42.06 -32.79 -22.11
N LYS A 67 41.45 -33.15 -23.24
CA LYS A 67 42.14 -33.50 -24.50
C LYS A 67 41.51 -32.85 -25.73
N LEU A 68 40.59 -31.91 -25.52
CA LEU A 68 40.01 -31.17 -26.63
C LEU A 68 41.07 -30.21 -27.19
N PRO A 69 41.18 -30.11 -28.53
CA PRO A 69 41.98 -29.07 -29.15
C PRO A 69 41.31 -27.71 -28.90
N ASP A 70 41.88 -26.93 -27.99
CA ASP A 70 41.40 -25.62 -27.54
C ASP A 70 42.58 -24.64 -27.57
N ILE A 71 42.29 -23.34 -27.54
CA ILE A 71 43.32 -22.28 -27.53
C ILE A 71 44.20 -22.45 -26.29
N GLY A 72 45.52 -22.55 -26.47
CA GLY A 72 46.47 -22.76 -25.38
C GLY A 72 46.55 -24.20 -24.85
N SER A 73 45.87 -25.17 -25.47
CA SER A 73 45.93 -26.58 -25.07
C SER A 73 47.17 -27.28 -25.67
N GLU A 74 47.70 -28.30 -24.98
CA GLU A 74 48.86 -29.09 -25.47
C GLU A 74 48.59 -29.86 -26.79
N TYR A 75 47.33 -29.85 -27.22
CA TYR A 75 46.79 -30.51 -28.41
C TYR A 75 46.32 -29.48 -29.47
N GLU A 76 46.59 -28.19 -29.27
CA GLU A 76 46.43 -27.14 -30.28
C GLU A 76 47.29 -27.50 -31.51
N GLY A 77 46.64 -27.51 -32.68
CA GLY A 77 47.21 -27.95 -33.96
C GLY A 77 47.23 -26.81 -34.98
N ASP A 78 47.14 -27.13 -36.27
CA ASP A 78 46.99 -26.12 -37.33
C ASP A 78 45.65 -25.35 -37.20
N ALA A 79 45.51 -24.26 -37.98
CA ALA A 79 44.31 -23.43 -38.05
C ALA A 79 43.01 -24.28 -38.16
N ASP A 80 41.98 -23.89 -37.40
CA ASP A 80 40.67 -24.57 -37.18
C ASP A 80 40.60 -25.64 -36.09
N THR A 81 41.61 -25.77 -35.21
CA THR A 81 41.60 -26.80 -34.15
C THR A 81 40.43 -26.66 -33.16
N VAL A 82 40.00 -25.43 -32.86
CA VAL A 82 38.84 -25.16 -31.99
C VAL A 82 37.54 -25.64 -32.64
N MET A 83 37.40 -25.49 -33.96
CA MET A 83 36.21 -25.95 -34.69
C MET A 83 36.09 -27.47 -34.70
N ASP A 84 37.22 -28.19 -34.77
CA ASP A 84 37.23 -29.65 -34.63
C ASP A 84 36.69 -30.08 -33.25
N ALA A 85 37.06 -29.38 -32.17
CA ALA A 85 36.53 -29.64 -30.82
C ALA A 85 35.03 -29.35 -30.74
N VAL A 86 34.58 -28.21 -31.28
CA VAL A 86 33.16 -27.83 -31.33
C VAL A 86 32.35 -28.86 -32.12
N ASP A 87 32.83 -29.29 -33.29
CA ASP A 87 32.19 -30.30 -34.13
C ASP A 87 32.09 -31.66 -33.42
N PHE A 88 33.14 -32.08 -32.73
CA PHE A 88 33.14 -33.29 -31.92
C PHE A 88 32.04 -33.24 -30.84
N VAL A 89 31.96 -32.14 -30.08
CA VAL A 89 30.98 -32.03 -28.99
C VAL A 89 29.56 -31.90 -29.55
N LEU A 90 29.34 -31.13 -30.62
CA LEU A 90 28.04 -30.97 -31.26
C LEU A 90 27.54 -32.28 -31.89
N GLN A 91 28.43 -33.06 -32.51
CA GLN A 91 28.08 -34.37 -33.04
C GLN A 91 27.71 -35.34 -31.92
N ASN A 92 28.46 -35.33 -30.82
CA ASN A 92 28.13 -36.15 -29.66
C ASN A 92 26.79 -35.74 -29.02
N PHE A 93 26.55 -34.43 -28.88
CA PHE A 93 25.30 -33.86 -28.41
C PHE A 93 24.11 -34.29 -29.28
N THR A 94 24.24 -34.18 -30.61
CA THR A 94 23.22 -34.56 -31.58
C THR A 94 22.82 -36.03 -31.42
N GLU A 95 23.80 -36.94 -31.34
CA GLU A 95 23.53 -38.37 -31.17
C GLU A 95 22.96 -38.70 -29.78
N MET A 96 23.44 -38.04 -28.72
CA MET A 96 22.88 -38.20 -27.38
C MET A 96 21.42 -37.72 -27.31
N ASN A 97 21.08 -36.59 -27.94
CA ASN A 97 19.71 -36.10 -28.01
C ASN A 97 18.80 -37.10 -28.75
N LYS A 98 19.24 -37.62 -29.90
CA LYS A 98 18.49 -38.65 -30.65
C LYS A 98 18.24 -39.91 -29.83
N LEU A 99 19.26 -40.40 -29.12
CA LEU A 99 19.11 -41.57 -28.24
C LEU A 99 18.14 -41.28 -27.09
N TRP A 100 18.23 -40.10 -26.49
CA TRP A 100 17.37 -39.69 -25.39
C TRP A 100 15.90 -39.55 -25.80
N VAL A 101 15.62 -39.00 -26.98
CA VAL A 101 14.25 -38.96 -27.55
C VAL A 101 13.78 -40.38 -27.90
N ARG A 102 14.65 -41.23 -28.45
CA ARG A 102 14.30 -42.63 -28.77
C ARG A 102 13.88 -43.43 -27.54
N MET A 103 14.36 -43.10 -26.33
CA MET A 103 13.90 -43.74 -25.09
C MET A 103 12.39 -43.65 -24.89
N GLN A 104 11.74 -42.59 -25.39
CA GLN A 104 10.30 -42.40 -25.26
C GLN A 104 9.48 -43.49 -25.96
N TYR A 105 10.01 -44.03 -27.07
CA TYR A 105 9.32 -44.98 -27.94
C TYR A 105 9.76 -46.43 -27.73
N GLN A 106 10.63 -46.70 -26.74
CA GLN A 106 11.03 -48.07 -26.43
C GLN A 106 10.00 -48.77 -25.54
N GLY A 107 9.57 -49.95 -25.99
CA GLY A 107 8.74 -50.86 -25.20
C GLY A 107 7.23 -50.57 -25.25
N PRO A 108 6.42 -51.40 -24.56
CA PRO A 108 4.96 -51.26 -24.52
C PRO A 108 4.52 -50.00 -23.76
N GLY A 109 3.40 -49.40 -24.15
CA GLY A 109 2.91 -48.14 -23.57
C GLY A 109 2.71 -48.11 -22.04
N ARG A 110 2.57 -49.27 -21.38
CA ARG A 110 2.51 -49.37 -19.91
C ARG A 110 3.81 -48.94 -19.21
N VAL A 111 4.94 -48.91 -19.90
CA VAL A 111 6.25 -48.54 -19.34
C VAL A 111 6.61 -47.07 -19.63
N ARG A 112 5.73 -46.34 -20.34
CA ARG A 112 6.00 -44.96 -20.79
C ARG A 112 6.25 -44.00 -19.63
N GLU A 113 5.46 -44.08 -18.57
CA GLU A 113 5.62 -43.24 -17.37
C GLU A 113 6.95 -43.54 -16.64
N LYS A 114 7.35 -44.81 -16.58
CA LYS A 114 8.65 -45.21 -16.03
C LYS A 114 9.80 -44.66 -16.89
N HIS A 115 9.70 -44.77 -18.20
CA HIS A 115 10.71 -44.23 -19.12
C HIS A 115 10.78 -42.71 -19.08
N GLU A 116 9.67 -42.01 -18.86
CA GLU A 116 9.64 -40.56 -18.69
C GLU A 116 10.39 -40.12 -17.42
N LYS A 117 10.21 -40.85 -16.32
CA LYS A 117 11.00 -40.65 -15.09
C LYS A 117 12.49 -40.93 -15.31
N GLU A 118 12.84 -42.05 -15.93
CA GLU A 118 14.23 -42.38 -16.27
C GLU A 118 14.85 -41.34 -17.22
N ARG A 119 14.09 -40.84 -18.20
CA ARG A 119 14.54 -39.77 -19.12
C ARG A 119 14.81 -38.48 -18.38
N SER A 120 13.96 -38.13 -17.41
CA SER A 120 14.15 -36.95 -16.55
C SER A 120 15.43 -37.06 -15.72
N GLU A 121 15.73 -38.25 -15.15
CA GLU A 121 16.97 -38.48 -14.40
C GLU A 121 18.23 -38.44 -15.30
N LEU A 122 18.10 -38.79 -16.58
CA LEU A 122 19.23 -38.85 -17.53
C LEU A 122 19.44 -37.56 -18.34
N ARG A 123 18.58 -36.54 -18.18
CA ARG A 123 18.67 -35.27 -18.93
C ARG A 123 20.03 -34.58 -18.75
N ASP A 124 20.59 -34.66 -17.54
CA ASP A 124 21.89 -34.08 -17.18
C ASP A 124 23.04 -34.65 -18.03
N LEU A 125 22.92 -35.90 -18.50
CA LEU A 125 23.94 -36.50 -19.38
C LEU A 125 24.01 -35.78 -20.72
N VAL A 126 22.87 -35.36 -21.27
CA VAL A 126 22.81 -34.62 -22.54
C VAL A 126 23.27 -33.18 -22.32
N GLY A 127 22.80 -32.53 -21.25
CA GLY A 127 23.15 -31.14 -20.91
C GLY A 127 24.64 -30.92 -20.61
N LYS A 128 25.34 -31.95 -20.11
CA LYS A 128 26.81 -31.90 -19.93
C LYS A 128 27.58 -31.55 -21.20
N ASN A 129 27.08 -31.90 -22.40
CA ASN A 129 27.75 -31.51 -23.64
C ASN A 129 27.68 -30.00 -23.86
N LEU A 130 26.55 -29.36 -23.54
CA LEU A 130 26.42 -27.90 -23.61
C LEU A 130 27.36 -27.23 -22.59
N HIS A 131 27.49 -27.81 -21.40
CA HIS A 131 28.44 -27.32 -20.40
C HIS A 131 29.90 -27.43 -20.87
N VAL A 132 30.26 -28.52 -21.55
CA VAL A 132 31.60 -28.64 -22.16
C VAL A 132 31.80 -27.58 -23.23
N LEU A 133 30.80 -27.30 -24.08
CA LEU A 133 30.89 -26.21 -25.08
C LEU A 133 31.14 -24.84 -24.45
N SER A 134 30.51 -24.54 -23.32
CA SER A 134 30.75 -23.27 -22.60
C SER A 134 32.12 -23.16 -21.92
N GLN A 135 32.83 -24.27 -21.76
CA GLN A 135 34.15 -24.32 -21.11
C GLN A 135 35.32 -24.24 -22.09
N ILE A 136 35.05 -24.34 -23.40
CA ILE A 136 36.08 -24.22 -24.43
C ILE A 136 36.41 -22.73 -24.57
N GLU A 137 37.66 -22.34 -24.27
CA GLU A 137 38.10 -20.94 -24.28
C GLU A 137 38.01 -20.34 -25.69
N GLY A 138 38.25 -21.14 -26.73
CA GLY A 138 38.12 -20.70 -28.12
C GLY A 138 36.69 -20.46 -28.62
N VAL A 139 35.65 -20.72 -27.82
CA VAL A 139 34.27 -20.36 -28.18
C VAL A 139 34.02 -18.89 -27.84
N GLU A 140 34.58 -18.02 -28.69
CA GLU A 140 34.30 -16.59 -28.68
C GLU A 140 32.89 -16.30 -29.23
N LEU A 141 32.44 -15.06 -29.06
CA LEU A 141 31.10 -14.61 -29.42
C LEU A 141 30.74 -14.89 -30.89
N GLU A 142 31.65 -14.65 -31.83
CA GLU A 142 31.42 -14.88 -33.26
C GLU A 142 31.19 -16.37 -33.56
N LEU A 143 32.04 -17.24 -32.99
CA LEU A 143 31.92 -18.68 -33.14
C LEU A 143 30.62 -19.21 -32.55
N TYR A 144 30.23 -18.68 -31.39
CA TYR A 144 28.98 -19.05 -30.75
C TYR A 144 27.76 -18.66 -31.60
N LYS A 145 27.75 -17.41 -32.09
CA LYS A 145 26.66 -16.83 -32.89
C LYS A 145 26.46 -17.54 -34.22
N ASP A 146 27.54 -17.80 -34.95
CA ASP A 146 27.46 -18.26 -36.33
C ASP A 146 27.40 -19.79 -36.43
N ASN A 147 28.00 -20.52 -35.49
CA ASN A 147 28.15 -21.98 -35.58
C ASN A 147 27.48 -22.74 -34.43
N VAL A 148 27.78 -22.42 -33.16
CA VAL A 148 27.35 -23.25 -32.02
C VAL A 148 25.84 -23.14 -31.80
N LEU A 149 25.33 -21.92 -31.58
CA LEU A 149 23.93 -21.71 -31.23
C LEU A 149 22.97 -22.18 -32.34
N PRO A 150 23.16 -21.84 -33.62
CA PRO A 150 22.25 -22.29 -34.69
C PRO A 150 22.14 -23.81 -34.76
N ARG A 151 23.26 -24.54 -34.63
CA ARG A 151 23.28 -26.00 -34.70
C ARG A 151 22.65 -26.66 -33.48
N VAL A 152 22.84 -26.08 -32.28
CA VAL A 152 22.14 -26.55 -31.08
C VAL A 152 20.63 -26.32 -31.21
N LEU A 153 20.20 -25.12 -31.62
CA LEU A 153 18.78 -24.79 -31.80
C LEU A 153 18.12 -25.65 -32.87
N GLU A 154 18.81 -25.94 -33.97
CA GLU A 154 18.32 -26.87 -35.00
C GLU A 154 17.99 -28.23 -34.39
N GLN A 155 18.85 -28.78 -33.51
CA GLN A 155 18.57 -30.05 -32.84
C GLN A 155 17.41 -29.96 -31.85
N VAL A 156 17.24 -28.83 -31.15
CA VAL A 156 16.13 -28.61 -30.23
C VAL A 156 14.80 -28.51 -30.99
N ILE A 157 14.75 -27.79 -32.10
CA ILE A 157 13.53 -27.63 -32.90
C ILE A 157 13.15 -28.97 -33.56
N ASN A 158 14.13 -29.67 -34.13
CA ASN A 158 13.89 -30.92 -34.86
C ASN A 158 13.55 -32.12 -33.97
N CYS A 159 13.88 -32.09 -32.67
CA CYS A 159 13.62 -33.24 -31.80
C CYS A 159 12.13 -33.48 -31.53
N LYS A 160 11.29 -32.43 -31.62
CA LYS A 160 9.83 -32.46 -31.44
C LYS A 160 9.36 -33.20 -30.18
N ASP A 161 10.18 -33.22 -29.12
CA ASP A 161 9.88 -33.85 -27.84
C ASP A 161 9.81 -32.80 -26.73
N GLU A 162 8.71 -32.81 -25.98
CA GLU A 162 8.37 -31.79 -24.97
C GLU A 162 9.44 -31.65 -23.88
N LEU A 163 9.81 -32.78 -23.25
CA LEU A 163 10.78 -32.82 -22.15
C LEU A 163 12.17 -32.39 -22.63
N ALA A 164 12.58 -32.82 -23.83
CA ALA A 164 13.84 -32.43 -24.42
C ALA A 164 13.89 -30.95 -24.79
N GLN A 165 12.84 -30.42 -25.42
CA GLN A 165 12.77 -29.02 -25.80
C GLN A 165 12.82 -28.10 -24.59
N TYR A 166 12.02 -28.39 -23.56
CA TYR A 166 12.03 -27.63 -22.31
C TYR A 166 13.42 -27.60 -21.66
N TYR A 167 14.00 -28.79 -21.41
CA TYR A 167 15.25 -28.90 -20.68
C TYR A 167 16.44 -28.33 -21.47
N LEU A 168 16.50 -28.57 -22.78
CA LEU A 168 17.63 -28.08 -23.59
C LEU A 168 17.60 -26.55 -23.73
N MET A 169 16.41 -25.94 -23.88
CA MET A 169 16.31 -24.48 -23.89
C MET A 169 16.71 -23.87 -22.55
N ASP A 170 16.24 -24.44 -21.43
CA ASP A 170 16.66 -24.02 -20.08
C ASP A 170 18.17 -24.18 -19.89
N CYS A 171 18.74 -25.29 -20.35
CA CYS A 171 20.18 -25.56 -20.27
C CYS A 171 20.99 -24.54 -21.10
N ILE A 172 20.56 -24.17 -22.31
CA ILE A 172 21.20 -23.10 -23.10
C ILE A 172 21.23 -21.80 -22.29
N ILE A 173 20.09 -21.40 -21.72
CA ILE A 173 19.97 -20.17 -20.93
C ILE A 173 20.86 -20.21 -19.70
N GLN A 174 20.96 -21.35 -18.99
CA GLN A 174 21.75 -21.48 -17.75
C GLN A 174 23.26 -21.59 -18.00
N VAL A 175 23.68 -22.26 -19.07
CA VAL A 175 25.08 -22.64 -19.27
C VAL A 175 25.91 -21.54 -19.92
N PHE A 176 25.36 -20.84 -20.92
CA PHE A 176 26.12 -19.82 -21.65
C PHE A 176 26.09 -18.44 -20.95
N PRO A 177 27.11 -17.58 -21.18
CA PRO A 177 27.18 -16.23 -20.62
C PRO A 177 26.07 -15.29 -21.10
N ASP A 178 25.77 -14.27 -20.30
CA ASP A 178 24.71 -13.28 -20.59
C ASP A 178 25.01 -12.39 -21.81
N GLU A 179 26.29 -12.06 -22.03
CA GLU A 179 26.76 -11.33 -23.22
C GLU A 179 26.40 -12.05 -24.51
N TYR A 180 26.54 -13.38 -24.51
CA TYR A 180 26.25 -14.21 -25.68
C TYR A 180 24.74 -14.23 -25.95
N HIS A 181 23.92 -14.35 -24.88
CA HIS A 181 22.47 -14.28 -24.98
C HIS A 181 21.98 -12.92 -25.50
N LEU A 182 22.60 -11.82 -25.08
CA LEU A 182 22.24 -10.48 -25.55
C LEU A 182 22.50 -10.34 -27.06
N GLN A 183 23.68 -10.73 -27.53
CA GLN A 183 24.09 -10.57 -28.93
C GLN A 183 23.41 -11.56 -29.88
N THR A 184 22.94 -12.70 -29.36
CA THR A 184 22.23 -13.75 -30.13
C THR A 184 20.73 -13.79 -29.86
N LEU A 185 20.19 -12.78 -29.18
CA LEU A 185 18.82 -12.73 -28.71
C LEU A 185 17.80 -12.98 -29.84
N GLU A 186 18.04 -12.44 -31.03
CA GLU A 186 17.15 -12.62 -32.17
C GLU A 186 17.06 -14.08 -32.63
N THR A 187 18.20 -14.76 -32.76
CA THR A 187 18.30 -16.17 -33.14
C THR A 187 17.66 -17.07 -32.09
N LEU A 188 17.93 -16.82 -30.80
CA LEU A 188 17.35 -17.56 -29.69
C LEU A 188 15.83 -17.37 -29.63
N LEU A 189 15.35 -16.13 -29.75
CA LEU A 189 13.93 -15.81 -29.69
C LEU A 189 13.13 -16.36 -30.87
N ALA A 190 13.74 -16.48 -32.06
CA ALA A 190 13.12 -17.08 -33.23
C ALA A 190 12.86 -18.59 -33.09
N ALA A 191 13.53 -19.27 -32.16
CA ALA A 191 13.32 -20.70 -31.91
C ALA A 191 12.05 -20.98 -31.10
N PHE A 192 11.66 -20.10 -30.16
CA PHE A 192 10.52 -20.37 -29.27
C PHE A 192 9.19 -20.63 -29.98
N PRO A 193 8.77 -19.86 -31.01
CA PRO A 193 7.53 -20.14 -31.73
C PRO A 193 7.52 -21.48 -32.48
N GLN A 194 8.68 -22.12 -32.68
CA GLN A 194 8.83 -23.39 -33.39
C GLN A 194 8.81 -24.61 -32.46
N LEU A 195 8.80 -24.40 -31.14
CA LEU A 195 8.71 -25.46 -30.15
C LEU A 195 7.30 -26.06 -30.11
N GLN A 196 7.17 -27.26 -29.54
CA GLN A 196 5.86 -27.88 -29.36
C GLN A 196 4.96 -27.03 -28.45
N PRO A 197 3.66 -26.91 -28.73
CA PRO A 197 2.74 -26.11 -27.92
C PRO A 197 2.61 -26.56 -26.46
N THR A 198 2.92 -27.83 -26.17
CA THR A 198 2.87 -28.38 -24.81
C THR A 198 4.07 -28.01 -23.95
N VAL A 199 5.15 -27.48 -24.55
CA VAL A 199 6.35 -27.04 -23.82
C VAL A 199 6.02 -25.83 -22.97
N ASP A 200 6.49 -25.82 -21.72
CA ASP A 200 6.40 -24.68 -20.81
C ASP A 200 7.37 -23.54 -21.20
N ILE A 201 7.09 -22.91 -22.34
CA ILE A 201 7.84 -21.78 -22.89
C ILE A 201 7.82 -20.59 -21.91
N LYS A 202 6.73 -20.45 -21.15
CA LYS A 202 6.54 -19.39 -20.17
C LYS A 202 7.69 -19.36 -19.15
N THR A 203 7.99 -20.49 -18.54
CA THR A 203 9.04 -20.58 -17.51
C THR A 203 10.41 -20.27 -18.11
N VAL A 204 10.72 -20.85 -19.27
CA VAL A 204 12.03 -20.68 -19.94
C VAL A 204 12.26 -19.22 -20.36
N LEU A 205 11.27 -18.56 -20.99
CA LEU A 205 11.39 -17.15 -21.35
C LEU A 205 11.46 -16.24 -20.12
N SER A 206 10.75 -16.58 -19.05
CA SER A 206 10.81 -15.80 -17.79
C SER A 206 12.20 -15.87 -17.17
N GLN A 207 12.84 -17.05 -17.17
CA GLN A 207 14.22 -17.22 -16.69
C GLN A 207 15.22 -16.42 -17.54
N LEU A 208 15.08 -16.41 -18.87
CA LEU A 208 15.91 -15.59 -19.75
C LEU A 208 15.79 -14.10 -19.41
N MET A 209 14.56 -13.59 -19.28
CA MET A 209 14.31 -12.19 -18.93
C MET A 209 14.83 -11.84 -17.54
N GLU A 210 14.62 -12.71 -16.55
CA GLU A 210 15.14 -12.52 -15.20
C GLU A 210 16.66 -12.44 -15.20
N ARG A 211 17.33 -13.36 -15.91
CA ARG A 211 18.78 -13.42 -16.00
C ARG A 211 19.37 -12.16 -16.67
N LEU A 212 18.81 -11.75 -17.81
CA LEU A 212 19.19 -10.51 -18.49
C LEU A 212 18.92 -9.27 -17.63
N SER A 213 17.83 -9.26 -16.86
CA SER A 213 17.52 -8.16 -15.96
C SER A 213 18.50 -8.07 -14.78
N ASN A 214 18.97 -9.21 -14.26
CA ASN A 214 19.98 -9.26 -13.20
C ASN A 214 21.36 -8.85 -13.75
N TYR A 215 21.67 -9.20 -14.99
CA TYR A 215 22.89 -8.76 -15.68
C TYR A 215 22.92 -7.24 -15.89
N ALA A 216 21.80 -6.65 -16.34
CA ALA A 216 21.67 -5.20 -16.45
C ALA A 216 21.77 -4.49 -15.09
N ALA A 217 21.31 -5.13 -14.00
CA ALA A 217 21.41 -4.58 -12.65
C ALA A 217 22.83 -4.68 -12.06
N SER A 218 23.62 -5.68 -12.45
CA SER A 218 24.99 -5.86 -11.96
C SER A 218 26.01 -5.00 -12.70
N SER A 219 25.76 -4.70 -13.99
CA SER A 219 26.71 -4.02 -14.87
C SER A 219 26.03 -2.87 -15.62
N THR A 220 26.02 -1.68 -15.02
CA THR A 220 25.42 -0.47 -15.61
C THR A 220 26.05 -0.04 -16.93
N ASP A 221 27.31 -0.43 -17.16
CA ASP A 221 28.05 -0.11 -18.39
C ASP A 221 27.50 -0.83 -19.63
N VAL A 222 26.69 -1.88 -19.45
CA VAL A 222 26.12 -2.69 -20.53
C VAL A 222 24.73 -2.18 -20.97
N LEU A 223 24.11 -1.27 -20.20
CA LEU A 223 22.80 -0.68 -20.53
C LEU A 223 22.73 -0.05 -21.95
N PRO A 224 23.78 0.63 -22.47
CA PRO A 224 23.79 1.10 -23.85
C PRO A 224 23.72 -0.02 -24.88
N GLU A 225 24.30 -1.19 -24.60
CA GLU A 225 24.25 -2.35 -25.50
C GLU A 225 22.84 -2.91 -25.62
N PHE A 226 22.07 -2.94 -24.52
CA PHE A 226 20.67 -3.33 -24.53
C PHE A 226 19.81 -2.44 -25.44
N LEU A 227 20.11 -1.14 -25.48
CA LEU A 227 19.46 -0.18 -26.39
C LEU A 227 19.88 -0.42 -27.84
N GLN A 228 21.18 -0.64 -28.11
CA GLN A 228 21.68 -0.91 -29.46
C GLN A 228 21.11 -2.19 -30.06
N VAL A 229 20.96 -3.24 -29.24
CA VAL A 229 20.41 -4.53 -29.67
C VAL A 229 18.88 -4.49 -29.78
N GLU A 230 18.24 -3.41 -29.31
CA GLU A 230 16.79 -3.26 -29.19
C GLU A 230 16.15 -4.44 -28.42
N ALA A 231 16.74 -4.82 -27.29
CA ALA A 231 16.33 -6.01 -26.55
C ALA A 231 14.83 -6.03 -26.20
N PHE A 232 14.26 -4.87 -25.84
CA PHE A 232 12.83 -4.74 -25.57
C PHE A 232 11.96 -5.05 -26.79
N SER A 233 12.26 -4.48 -27.97
CA SER A 233 11.44 -4.67 -29.18
C SER A 233 11.46 -6.14 -29.61
N LYS A 234 12.63 -6.78 -29.54
CA LYS A 234 12.83 -8.20 -29.83
C LYS A 234 12.07 -9.10 -28.86
N LEU A 235 12.19 -8.86 -27.55
CA LEU A 235 11.46 -9.62 -26.52
C LEU A 235 9.95 -9.44 -26.65
N SER A 236 9.47 -8.21 -26.83
CA SER A 236 8.05 -7.92 -27.00
C SER A 236 7.48 -8.59 -28.26
N SER A 237 8.19 -8.52 -29.38
CA SER A 237 7.78 -9.19 -30.63
C SER A 237 7.78 -10.71 -30.48
N ALA A 238 8.79 -11.28 -29.81
CA ALA A 238 8.88 -12.71 -29.57
C ALA A 238 7.74 -13.23 -28.68
N ILE A 239 7.43 -12.52 -27.59
CA ILE A 239 6.29 -12.87 -26.73
C ILE A 239 4.99 -12.82 -27.52
N GLY A 240 4.78 -11.80 -28.36
CA GLY A 240 3.63 -11.73 -29.27
C GLY A 240 3.54 -12.97 -30.18
N ARG A 241 4.62 -13.32 -30.87
CA ARG A 241 4.69 -14.51 -31.74
C ARG A 241 4.46 -15.82 -31.00
N VAL A 242 4.99 -15.95 -29.78
CA VAL A 242 4.80 -17.15 -28.94
C VAL A 242 3.34 -17.30 -28.52
N ILE A 243 2.69 -16.21 -28.12
CA ILE A 243 1.27 -16.20 -27.76
C ILE A 243 0.39 -16.52 -28.97
N GLU A 244 0.76 -16.09 -30.17
CA GLU A 244 0.05 -16.42 -31.42
C GLU A 244 0.26 -17.89 -31.83
N ALA A 245 1.47 -18.42 -31.64
CA ALA A 245 1.80 -19.81 -31.98
C ALA A 245 1.18 -20.83 -31.01
N GLN A 246 1.00 -20.48 -29.73
CA GLN A 246 0.36 -21.34 -28.72
C GLN A 246 -1.12 -20.98 -28.53
N ILE A 247 -1.98 -21.57 -29.35
CA ILE A 247 -3.45 -21.34 -29.32
C ILE A 247 -4.06 -21.71 -27.95
N ASP A 248 -3.55 -22.76 -27.29
CA ASP A 248 -4.07 -23.26 -26.01
C ASP A 248 -3.37 -22.66 -24.77
N MET A 249 -2.55 -21.61 -24.92
CA MET A 249 -1.85 -21.00 -23.78
C MET A 249 -2.87 -20.39 -22.78
N PRO A 250 -2.83 -20.79 -21.49
CA PRO A 250 -3.67 -20.17 -20.47
C PRO A 250 -3.37 -18.68 -20.32
N ILE A 251 -4.40 -17.89 -20.01
CA ILE A 251 -4.28 -16.42 -19.81
C ILE A 251 -3.22 -16.09 -18.74
N VAL A 252 -3.15 -16.90 -17.67
CA VAL A 252 -2.12 -16.79 -16.61
C VAL A 252 -0.70 -16.85 -17.20
N GLY A 253 -0.49 -17.68 -18.22
CA GLY A 253 0.81 -17.81 -18.89
C GLY A 253 1.18 -16.55 -19.65
N SER A 254 0.25 -16.02 -20.45
CA SER A 254 0.47 -14.77 -21.20
C SER A 254 0.72 -13.57 -20.28
N ILE A 255 -0.08 -13.41 -19.22
CA ILE A 255 0.08 -12.30 -18.26
C ILE A 255 1.41 -12.42 -17.53
N SER A 256 1.81 -13.63 -17.13
CA SER A 256 3.09 -13.84 -16.45
C SER A 256 4.29 -13.51 -17.35
N LEU A 257 4.21 -13.75 -18.67
CA LEU A 257 5.22 -13.29 -19.62
C LEU A 257 5.27 -11.75 -19.69
N TYR A 258 4.12 -11.07 -19.68
CA TYR A 258 4.07 -9.62 -19.61
C TYR A 258 4.61 -9.06 -18.28
N VAL A 259 4.39 -9.74 -17.16
CA VAL A 259 4.98 -9.38 -15.85
C VAL A 259 6.51 -9.48 -15.91
N SER A 260 7.04 -10.57 -16.47
CA SER A 260 8.49 -10.74 -16.67
C SER A 260 9.06 -9.67 -17.59
N LEU A 261 8.38 -9.36 -18.70
CA LEU A 261 8.79 -8.29 -19.64
C LEU A 261 8.73 -6.91 -18.98
N LEU A 262 7.71 -6.63 -18.18
CA LEU A 262 7.59 -5.37 -17.46
C LEU A 262 8.70 -5.24 -16.42
N THR A 263 8.97 -6.30 -15.66
CA THR A 263 10.06 -6.32 -14.67
C THR A 263 11.41 -6.10 -15.32
N PHE A 264 11.65 -6.71 -16.48
CA PHE A 264 12.83 -6.44 -17.30
C PHE A 264 12.89 -4.96 -17.72
N THR A 265 11.80 -4.42 -18.26
CA THR A 265 11.72 -3.03 -18.73
C THR A 265 12.00 -2.03 -17.61
N LEU A 266 11.40 -2.23 -16.43
CA LEU A 266 11.60 -1.35 -15.27
C LEU A 266 13.03 -1.39 -14.71
N ARG A 267 13.78 -2.48 -14.96
CA ARG A 267 15.19 -2.61 -14.53
C ARG A 267 16.17 -2.06 -15.56
N VAL A 268 15.93 -2.31 -16.85
CA VAL A 268 16.85 -1.93 -17.93
C VAL A 268 16.59 -0.53 -18.46
N HIS A 269 15.32 -0.10 -18.50
CA HIS A 269 14.89 1.18 -19.06
C HIS A 269 13.91 1.91 -18.12
N PRO A 270 14.37 2.37 -16.95
CA PRO A 270 13.51 3.08 -15.99
C PRO A 270 12.90 4.36 -16.59
N ASP A 271 13.62 5.08 -17.45
CA ASP A 271 13.14 6.37 -17.97
C ASP A 271 12.11 6.25 -19.12
N ARG A 272 11.90 5.04 -19.68
CA ARG A 272 11.08 4.84 -20.88
C ARG A 272 9.67 4.37 -20.52
N LEU A 273 8.84 5.33 -20.10
CA LEU A 273 7.42 5.12 -19.82
C LEU A 273 6.64 4.56 -21.03
N ASP A 274 7.06 4.88 -22.26
CA ASP A 274 6.43 4.35 -23.49
C ASP A 274 6.47 2.82 -23.55
N TYR A 275 7.57 2.20 -23.09
CA TYR A 275 7.72 0.75 -23.10
C TYR A 275 6.83 0.09 -22.06
N VAL A 276 6.71 0.71 -20.88
CA VAL A 276 5.75 0.27 -19.85
C VAL A 276 4.32 0.35 -20.38
N ASP A 277 3.93 1.46 -21.01
CA ASP A 277 2.58 1.63 -21.55
C ASP A 277 2.28 0.66 -22.71
N GLN A 278 3.29 0.32 -23.52
CA GLN A 278 3.18 -0.71 -24.57
C GLN A 278 2.91 -2.11 -23.99
N VAL A 279 3.60 -2.50 -22.91
CA VAL A 279 3.37 -3.79 -22.24
C VAL A 279 1.97 -3.85 -21.63
N LEU A 280 1.53 -2.77 -20.96
CA LEU A 280 0.17 -2.66 -20.45
C LEU A 280 -0.86 -2.73 -21.58
N GLY A 281 -0.63 -2.02 -22.68
CA GLY A 281 -1.49 -2.06 -23.87
C GLY A 281 -1.57 -3.45 -24.52
N ALA A 282 -0.46 -4.19 -24.56
CA ALA A 282 -0.45 -5.59 -25.02
C ALA A 282 -1.25 -6.51 -24.08
N CYS A 283 -1.18 -6.26 -22.77
CA CYS A 283 -2.00 -6.95 -21.78
C CYS A 283 -3.49 -6.65 -21.99
N VAL A 284 -3.88 -5.38 -22.17
CA VAL A 284 -5.27 -4.99 -22.47
C VAL A 284 -5.80 -5.68 -23.71
N LYS A 285 -5.02 -5.74 -24.80
CA LYS A 285 -5.43 -6.46 -26.02
C LYS A 285 -5.75 -7.93 -25.75
N LYS A 286 -4.92 -8.61 -24.95
CA LYS A 286 -5.17 -10.02 -24.58
C LYS A 286 -6.38 -10.16 -23.64
N LEU A 287 -6.55 -9.25 -22.69
CA LEU A 287 -7.68 -9.23 -21.75
C LEU A 287 -9.00 -8.90 -22.44
N SER A 288 -9.02 -8.04 -23.45
CA SER A 288 -10.24 -7.64 -24.18
C SER A 288 -10.95 -8.79 -24.89
N GLY A 289 -10.25 -9.90 -25.17
CA GLY A 289 -10.84 -11.13 -25.69
C GLY A 289 -11.55 -12.00 -24.64
N THR A 290 -11.50 -11.63 -23.36
CA THR A 290 -12.06 -12.41 -22.23
C THR A 290 -13.07 -11.56 -21.48
N THR A 291 -14.28 -12.07 -21.25
CA THR A 291 -15.37 -11.25 -20.70
C THR A 291 -15.14 -10.83 -19.25
N LYS A 292 -14.57 -11.69 -18.39
CA LYS A 292 -14.04 -11.40 -17.04
C LYS A 292 -13.01 -12.46 -16.60
N LEU A 293 -12.00 -12.09 -15.82
CA LEU A 293 -11.02 -13.01 -15.25
C LEU A 293 -11.61 -13.71 -14.01
N GLU A 294 -11.83 -15.03 -14.07
CA GLU A 294 -12.26 -15.83 -12.92
C GLU A 294 -11.12 -16.62 -12.24
N ASP A 295 -9.98 -16.84 -12.94
CA ASP A 295 -8.84 -17.56 -12.36
C ASP A 295 -8.07 -16.68 -11.36
N ASN A 296 -8.14 -17.03 -10.08
CA ASN A 296 -7.39 -16.40 -8.98
C ASN A 296 -5.88 -16.27 -9.25
N ARG A 297 -5.29 -17.19 -10.02
CA ARG A 297 -3.87 -17.11 -10.40
C ARG A 297 -3.63 -16.03 -11.44
N ALA A 298 -4.57 -15.81 -12.37
CA ALA A 298 -4.47 -14.74 -13.37
C ALA A 298 -4.58 -13.38 -12.67
N ILE A 299 -5.54 -13.27 -11.74
CA ILE A 299 -5.76 -12.07 -10.93
C ILE A 299 -4.48 -11.68 -10.17
N LYS A 300 -3.84 -12.64 -9.48
CA LYS A 300 -2.56 -12.40 -8.80
C LYS A 300 -1.45 -11.89 -9.74
N GLN A 301 -1.42 -12.39 -10.98
CA GLN A 301 -0.44 -11.92 -11.97
C GLN A 301 -0.76 -10.50 -12.48
N VAL A 302 -2.05 -10.14 -12.65
CA VAL A 302 -2.43 -8.76 -12.99
C VAL A 302 -2.11 -7.80 -11.86
N VAL A 303 -2.36 -8.20 -10.60
CA VAL A 303 -1.98 -7.42 -9.41
C VAL A 303 -0.47 -7.20 -9.40
N ALA A 304 0.33 -8.24 -9.66
CA ALA A 304 1.79 -8.10 -9.76
C ALA A 304 2.22 -7.17 -10.91
N LEU A 305 1.55 -7.25 -12.07
CA LEU A 305 1.79 -6.38 -13.22
C LEU A 305 1.57 -4.90 -12.88
N LEU A 306 0.47 -4.58 -12.19
CA LEU A 306 0.12 -3.21 -11.82
C LEU A 306 0.93 -2.69 -10.62
N SER A 307 1.37 -3.58 -9.73
CA SER A 307 2.18 -3.20 -8.56
C SER A 307 3.64 -2.90 -8.92
N ALA A 308 4.19 -3.58 -9.95
CA ALA A 308 5.61 -3.43 -10.31
C ALA A 308 6.03 -1.98 -10.66
N PRO A 309 5.26 -1.18 -11.44
CA PRO A 309 5.57 0.23 -11.66
C PRO A 309 5.47 1.07 -10.38
N LEU A 310 4.48 0.79 -9.52
CA LEU A 310 4.26 1.52 -8.27
C LEU A 310 5.37 1.32 -7.24
N GLU A 311 6.06 0.17 -7.27
CA GLU A 311 7.20 -0.10 -6.39
C GLU A 311 8.51 0.52 -6.89
N LYS A 312 8.62 0.79 -8.19
CA LYS A 312 9.86 1.25 -8.82
C LYS A 312 9.95 2.74 -9.02
N TYR A 313 8.84 3.40 -9.34
CA TYR A 313 8.83 4.86 -9.50
C TYR A 313 8.60 5.54 -8.16
N ASP A 314 9.52 6.43 -7.77
CA ASP A 314 9.37 7.28 -6.58
C ASP A 314 8.18 8.25 -6.73
N ASP A 315 7.96 8.73 -7.96
CA ASP A 315 6.82 9.57 -8.30
C ASP A 315 5.70 8.74 -8.93
N ILE A 316 4.73 8.34 -8.11
CA ILE A 316 3.54 7.59 -8.52
C ILE A 316 2.72 8.34 -9.57
N VAL A 317 2.84 9.67 -9.63
CA VAL A 317 2.19 10.47 -10.66
C VAL A 317 2.61 10.00 -12.06
N THR A 318 3.87 9.59 -12.25
CA THR A 318 4.33 9.05 -13.55
C THR A 318 3.61 7.76 -13.93
N ALA A 319 3.39 6.86 -12.97
CA ALA A 319 2.61 5.64 -13.19
C ALA A 319 1.12 5.96 -13.46
N LEU A 320 0.57 6.98 -12.79
CA LEU A 320 -0.81 7.44 -13.01
C LEU A 320 -1.04 8.12 -14.37
N THR A 321 0.02 8.64 -15.01
CA THR A 321 -0.07 9.20 -16.37
C THR A 321 -0.12 8.15 -17.48
N LEU A 322 0.08 6.87 -17.17
CA LEU A 322 0.07 5.79 -18.16
C LEU A 322 -1.34 5.57 -18.72
N SER A 323 -1.47 5.68 -20.04
CA SER A 323 -2.77 5.67 -20.72
C SER A 323 -3.51 4.33 -20.62
N ASN A 324 -2.77 3.21 -20.59
CA ASN A 324 -3.33 1.87 -20.54
C ASN A 324 -3.47 1.33 -19.11
N TYR A 325 -2.95 2.01 -18.08
CA TYR A 325 -3.08 1.56 -16.70
C TYR A 325 -4.54 1.51 -16.23
N PRO A 326 -5.37 2.57 -16.41
CA PRO A 326 -6.79 2.51 -16.06
C PRO A 326 -7.56 1.43 -16.84
N ARG A 327 -7.17 1.19 -18.11
CA ARG A 327 -7.81 0.20 -18.97
C ARG A 327 -7.61 -1.24 -18.48
N VAL A 328 -6.44 -1.55 -17.90
CA VAL A 328 -6.22 -2.87 -17.27
C VAL A 328 -7.12 -3.02 -16.04
N MET A 329 -7.27 -1.95 -15.25
CA MET A 329 -8.09 -1.95 -14.04
C MET A 329 -9.60 -2.14 -14.33
N ASP A 330 -10.09 -1.62 -15.46
CA ASP A 330 -11.48 -1.82 -15.89
C ASP A 330 -11.83 -3.30 -16.20
N HIS A 331 -10.83 -4.17 -16.43
CA HIS A 331 -11.04 -5.61 -16.63
C HIS A 331 -11.05 -6.44 -15.33
N LEU A 332 -10.75 -5.83 -14.19
CA LEU A 332 -10.72 -6.49 -12.88
C LEU A 332 -12.11 -6.55 -12.25
N ASP A 333 -12.34 -7.53 -11.38
CA ASP A 333 -13.51 -7.59 -10.52
C ASP A 333 -13.44 -6.52 -9.41
N ASN A 334 -14.58 -6.24 -8.78
CA ASN A 334 -14.68 -5.20 -7.75
C ASN A 334 -13.78 -5.48 -6.54
N GLY A 335 -13.62 -6.75 -6.15
CA GLY A 335 -12.77 -7.14 -5.02
C GLY A 335 -11.30 -6.83 -5.30
N THR A 336 -10.80 -7.28 -6.45
CA THR A 336 -9.42 -6.99 -6.86
C THR A 336 -9.18 -5.49 -7.07
N ASN A 337 -10.16 -4.75 -7.61
CA ASN A 337 -10.07 -3.30 -7.76
C ASN A 337 -9.88 -2.59 -6.41
N LYS A 338 -10.55 -3.04 -5.34
CA LYS A 338 -10.33 -2.51 -3.99
C LYS A 338 -8.92 -2.80 -3.49
N VAL A 339 -8.45 -4.04 -3.65
CA VAL A 339 -7.07 -4.43 -3.26
C VAL A 339 -6.04 -3.55 -3.97
N MET A 340 -6.19 -3.35 -5.28
CA MET A 340 -5.29 -2.49 -6.05
C MET A 340 -5.37 -1.02 -5.62
N ALA A 341 -6.57 -0.52 -5.33
CA ALA A 341 -6.75 0.84 -4.83
C ALA A 341 -6.03 1.04 -3.48
N VAL A 342 -6.08 0.06 -2.57
CA VAL A 342 -5.33 0.10 -1.30
C VAL A 342 -3.81 0.08 -1.56
N VAL A 343 -3.32 -0.75 -2.49
CA VAL A 343 -1.89 -0.79 -2.86
C VAL A 343 -1.42 0.55 -3.42
N ILE A 344 -2.23 1.22 -4.26
CA ILE A 344 -1.94 2.56 -4.77
C ILE A 344 -1.81 3.56 -3.62
N ILE A 345 -2.77 3.57 -2.68
CA ILE A 345 -2.73 4.48 -1.51
C ILE A 345 -1.49 4.21 -0.64
N GLN A 346 -1.19 2.94 -0.36
CA GLN A 346 -0.02 2.56 0.44
C GLN A 346 1.28 2.98 -0.23
N SER A 347 1.38 2.87 -1.56
CA SER A 347 2.56 3.35 -2.29
C SER A 347 2.71 4.88 -2.16
N ILE A 348 1.62 5.64 -2.31
CA ILE A 348 1.62 7.12 -2.15
C ILE A 348 2.10 7.50 -0.75
N MET A 349 1.63 6.79 0.27
CA MET A 349 2.04 7.00 1.65
C MET A 349 3.51 6.64 1.89
N LYS A 350 4.01 5.55 1.31
CA LYS A 350 5.41 5.10 1.49
C LYS A 350 6.40 6.11 0.92
N ASN A 351 6.08 6.71 -0.22
CA ASN A 351 6.97 7.63 -0.93
C ASN A 351 6.78 9.10 -0.49
N ASN A 352 5.79 9.40 0.36
CA ASN A 352 5.37 10.76 0.74
C ASN A 352 5.12 11.68 -0.48
N SER A 353 4.67 11.12 -1.59
CA SER A 353 4.45 11.85 -2.84
C SER A 353 3.21 12.75 -2.69
N CYS A 354 3.39 14.06 -2.72
CA CYS A 354 2.27 15.01 -2.70
C CYS A 354 1.66 15.16 -4.09
N ILE A 355 0.34 15.03 -4.20
CA ILE A 355 -0.38 15.23 -5.46
C ILE A 355 -0.85 16.67 -5.53
N SER A 356 -0.31 17.41 -6.49
CA SER A 356 -0.40 18.87 -6.53
C SER A 356 -1.38 19.44 -7.56
N THR A 357 -2.00 18.65 -8.46
CA THR A 357 -2.91 19.21 -9.48
C THR A 357 -4.28 18.54 -9.48
N ALA A 358 -5.33 19.32 -9.75
CA ALA A 358 -6.71 18.83 -9.74
C ALA A 358 -6.94 17.71 -10.77
N ASP A 359 -6.32 17.79 -11.96
CA ASP A 359 -6.44 16.76 -13.00
C ASP A 359 -5.87 15.40 -12.55
N LYS A 360 -4.74 15.42 -11.83
CA LYS A 360 -4.12 14.20 -11.29
C LYS A 360 -4.99 13.60 -10.19
N VAL A 361 -5.65 14.45 -9.39
CA VAL A 361 -6.60 14.02 -8.37
C VAL A 361 -7.83 13.37 -9.02
N GLU A 362 -8.37 13.93 -10.11
CA GLU A 362 -9.49 13.30 -10.85
C GLU A 362 -9.11 11.89 -11.33
N VAL A 363 -7.93 11.73 -11.96
CA VAL A 363 -7.44 10.42 -12.42
C VAL A 363 -7.27 9.45 -11.26
N LEU A 364 -6.69 9.88 -10.14
CA LEU A 364 -6.53 9.02 -8.97
C LEU A 364 -7.87 8.58 -8.41
N PHE A 365 -8.82 9.51 -8.26
CA PHE A 365 -10.14 9.23 -7.70
C PHE A 365 -10.97 8.29 -8.60
N GLU A 366 -10.78 8.35 -9.92
CA GLU A 366 -11.34 7.36 -10.85
C GLU A 366 -10.74 5.97 -10.68
N LEU A 367 -9.45 5.85 -10.36
CA LEU A 367 -8.81 4.55 -10.09
C LEU A 367 -9.28 3.96 -8.76
N ILE A 368 -9.44 4.80 -7.72
CA ILE A 368 -9.92 4.36 -6.41
C ILE A 368 -11.46 4.39 -6.27
N LYS A 369 -12.20 4.51 -7.38
CA LYS A 369 -13.67 4.58 -7.40
C LYS A 369 -14.33 3.43 -6.63
N GLY A 370 -13.72 2.24 -6.64
CA GLY A 370 -14.21 1.07 -5.89
C GLY A 370 -14.13 1.17 -4.36
N LEU A 371 -13.28 2.06 -3.83
CA LEU A 371 -13.22 2.37 -2.39
C LEU A 371 -14.13 3.54 -2.02
N ILE A 372 -14.41 4.44 -2.97
CA ILE A 372 -15.17 5.67 -2.74
C ILE A 372 -16.66 5.47 -2.97
N LYS A 373 -17.08 4.73 -4.00
CA LYS A 373 -18.48 4.58 -4.38
C LYS A 373 -18.96 3.13 -4.18
N ASP A 374 -20.19 2.98 -3.70
CA ASP A 374 -20.87 1.68 -3.74
C ASP A 374 -21.10 1.27 -5.19
N LEU A 375 -20.44 0.19 -5.60
CA LEU A 375 -20.73 -0.47 -6.87
C LEU A 375 -21.91 -1.43 -6.64
N ASP A 376 -22.89 -1.42 -7.55
CA ASP A 376 -24.22 -2.05 -7.45
C ASP A 376 -24.25 -3.59 -7.21
N CYS A 377 -23.11 -4.24 -6.99
CA CYS A 377 -22.98 -5.70 -6.87
C CYS A 377 -22.43 -6.23 -5.54
N THR A 378 -22.13 -5.39 -4.55
CA THR A 378 -21.68 -5.89 -3.22
C THR A 378 -22.88 -6.02 -2.28
N SER A 379 -23.31 -7.25 -2.00
CA SER A 379 -24.24 -7.54 -0.91
C SER A 379 -23.69 -6.91 0.38
N ALA A 380 -24.45 -5.99 0.96
CA ALA A 380 -24.07 -5.19 2.11
C ALA A 380 -23.86 -5.99 3.41
N ASP A 381 -24.02 -7.32 3.36
CA ASP A 381 -24.12 -8.22 4.51
C ASP A 381 -22.86 -9.08 4.78
N GLU A 382 -21.77 -8.93 4.01
CA GLU A 382 -20.54 -9.77 4.14
C GLU A 382 -19.21 -8.99 4.23
N LEU A 383 -19.22 -7.69 4.55
CA LEU A 383 -17.98 -6.95 4.79
C LEU A 383 -17.71 -6.87 6.29
N ASP A 384 -16.54 -7.33 6.72
CA ASP A 384 -16.03 -7.11 8.08
C ASP A 384 -15.98 -5.59 8.34
N GLU A 385 -16.61 -5.14 9.42
CA GLU A 385 -16.65 -3.71 9.78
C GLU A 385 -15.24 -3.18 10.07
N GLU A 386 -14.33 -4.03 10.55
CA GLU A 386 -12.94 -3.67 10.79
C GLU A 386 -12.20 -3.43 9.46
N ASP A 387 -12.27 -4.37 8.52
CA ASP A 387 -11.64 -4.25 7.19
C ASP A 387 -12.18 -3.02 6.43
N PHE A 388 -13.50 -2.80 6.47
CA PHE A 388 -14.10 -1.61 5.86
C PHE A 388 -13.59 -0.33 6.52
N GLY A 389 -13.46 -0.32 7.86
CA GLY A 389 -12.87 0.79 8.60
C GLY A 389 -11.43 1.09 8.17
N GLU A 390 -10.59 0.06 8.00
CA GLU A 390 -9.22 0.21 7.53
C GLU A 390 -9.11 0.74 6.09
N GLU A 391 -9.98 0.25 5.19
CA GLU A 391 -10.11 0.75 3.83
C GLU A 391 -10.42 2.26 3.83
N GLN A 392 -11.45 2.68 4.59
CA GLN A 392 -11.88 4.08 4.64
C GLN A 392 -10.85 4.97 5.36
N ASN A 393 -10.17 4.47 6.38
CA ASN A 393 -9.07 5.17 7.02
C ASN A 393 -7.89 5.40 6.05
N SER A 394 -7.64 4.48 5.13
CA SER A 394 -6.63 4.66 4.09
C SER A 394 -7.00 5.80 3.14
N VAL A 395 -8.27 5.89 2.72
CA VAL A 395 -8.78 7.03 1.93
C VAL A 395 -8.69 8.35 2.73
N ALA A 396 -9.01 8.33 4.03
CA ALA A 396 -8.89 9.50 4.89
C ALA A 396 -7.44 10.02 4.96
N ARG A 397 -6.46 9.11 5.05
CA ARG A 397 -5.03 9.47 5.01
C ARG A 397 -4.61 10.03 3.65
N LEU A 398 -5.12 9.47 2.55
CA LEU A 398 -4.83 9.97 1.20
C LEU A 398 -5.23 11.44 1.04
N ILE A 399 -6.37 11.87 1.61
CA ILE A 399 -6.83 13.26 1.54
C ILE A 399 -5.81 14.25 2.14
N HIS A 400 -5.03 13.82 3.13
CA HIS A 400 -3.97 14.64 3.71
C HIS A 400 -2.68 14.72 2.86
N MET A 401 -2.52 13.82 1.89
CA MET A 401 -1.41 13.84 0.92
C MET A 401 -1.69 14.74 -0.30
N LEU A 402 -2.93 15.23 -0.42
CA LEU A 402 -3.32 16.18 -1.46
C LEU A 402 -2.95 17.60 -0.99
N TYR A 403 -1.95 18.19 -1.63
CA TYR A 403 -1.44 19.49 -1.23
C TYR A 403 -0.84 20.26 -2.41
N ASN A 404 -1.17 21.55 -2.49
CA ASN A 404 -0.51 22.51 -3.35
C ASN A 404 -0.21 23.79 -2.54
N ASP A 405 0.89 24.46 -2.89
CA ASP A 405 1.25 25.76 -2.34
C ASP A 405 0.37 26.89 -2.86
N ASP A 406 -0.14 26.77 -4.09
CA ASP A 406 -1.09 27.71 -4.68
C ASP A 406 -2.49 27.53 -4.07
N PRO A 407 -3.07 28.56 -3.41
CA PRO A 407 -4.39 28.45 -2.79
C PRO A 407 -5.53 28.21 -3.80
N GLU A 408 -5.40 28.69 -5.04
CA GLU A 408 -6.43 28.48 -6.06
C GLU A 408 -6.48 27.04 -6.52
N GLU A 409 -5.32 26.48 -6.87
CA GLU A 409 -5.23 25.07 -7.25
C GLU A 409 -5.61 24.14 -6.09
N MET A 410 -5.25 24.49 -4.85
CA MET A 410 -5.71 23.76 -3.66
C MET A 410 -7.24 23.80 -3.52
N LEU A 411 -7.89 24.92 -3.80
CA LEU A 411 -9.35 25.00 -3.79
C LEU A 411 -9.99 24.14 -4.88
N LYS A 412 -9.39 24.07 -6.07
CA LYS A 412 -9.85 23.17 -7.15
C LYS A 412 -9.74 21.71 -6.71
N ILE A 413 -8.60 21.32 -6.13
CA ILE A 413 -8.40 19.98 -5.56
C ILE A 413 -9.50 19.65 -4.55
N LEU A 414 -9.76 20.54 -3.58
CA LEU A 414 -10.81 20.32 -2.57
C LEU A 414 -12.21 20.19 -3.20
N CYS A 415 -12.53 20.97 -4.23
CA CYS A 415 -13.80 20.85 -4.98
C CYS A 415 -13.92 19.50 -5.69
N THR A 416 -12.84 19.04 -6.33
CA THR A 416 -12.77 17.74 -7.00
C THR A 416 -12.96 16.60 -6.00
N VAL A 417 -12.26 16.65 -4.88
CA VAL A 417 -12.37 15.65 -3.80
C VAL A 417 -13.80 15.63 -3.23
N LYS A 418 -14.40 16.80 -2.98
CA LYS A 418 -15.79 16.92 -2.54
C LYS A 418 -16.73 16.23 -3.53
N LYS A 419 -16.63 16.51 -4.83
CA LYS A 419 -17.48 15.93 -5.88
C LYS A 419 -17.49 14.40 -5.80
N HIS A 420 -16.32 13.77 -5.66
CA HIS A 420 -16.22 12.31 -5.58
C HIS A 420 -16.71 11.73 -4.25
N ILE A 421 -16.30 12.31 -3.11
CA ILE A 421 -16.69 11.82 -1.78
C ILE A 421 -18.21 11.89 -1.58
N MET A 422 -18.87 12.94 -2.06
CA MET A 422 -20.32 13.09 -1.95
C MET A 422 -21.10 12.00 -2.70
N SER A 423 -20.46 11.28 -3.64
CA SER A 423 -21.07 10.13 -4.32
C SER A 423 -20.96 8.80 -3.56
N GLY A 424 -20.23 8.78 -2.43
CA GLY A 424 -19.76 7.57 -1.77
C GLY A 424 -20.70 6.87 -0.79
N GLY A 425 -21.91 7.40 -0.59
CA GLY A 425 -22.94 6.81 0.28
C GLY A 425 -22.73 7.06 1.77
N THR A 426 -23.78 6.82 2.57
CA THR A 426 -23.87 7.27 3.98
C THR A 426 -22.85 6.60 4.92
N LYS A 427 -22.40 5.37 4.64
CA LYS A 427 -21.44 4.65 5.49
C LYS A 427 -19.99 5.19 5.40
N ARG A 428 -19.60 5.77 4.26
CA ARG A 428 -18.21 6.24 4.01
C ARG A 428 -17.97 7.69 4.41
N LEU A 429 -19.03 8.51 4.35
CA LEU A 429 -18.94 9.94 4.66
C LEU A 429 -18.37 10.26 6.06
N PRO A 430 -18.68 9.50 7.14
CA PRO A 430 -18.08 9.74 8.46
C PRO A 430 -16.55 9.70 8.51
N PHE A 431 -15.91 8.93 7.63
CA PHE A 431 -14.46 8.77 7.59
C PHE A 431 -13.78 9.79 6.69
N THR A 432 -14.42 10.13 5.56
CA THR A 432 -13.82 10.90 4.46
C THR A 432 -14.13 12.39 4.52
N VAL A 433 -15.24 12.80 5.15
CA VAL A 433 -15.60 14.22 5.29
C VAL A 433 -14.75 14.96 6.33
N PRO A 434 -14.46 14.43 7.54
CA PRO A 434 -13.59 15.11 8.49
C PRO A 434 -12.20 15.50 7.95
N PRO A 435 -11.42 14.63 7.27
CA PRO A 435 -10.13 15.01 6.73
C PRO A 435 -10.24 16.07 5.62
N LEU A 436 -11.32 16.05 4.82
CA LEU A 436 -11.58 17.09 3.82
C LEU A 436 -11.82 18.45 4.49
N ILE A 437 -12.64 18.50 5.54
CA ILE A 437 -12.90 19.73 6.31
C ILE A 437 -11.60 20.24 6.94
N LEU A 438 -10.83 19.38 7.60
CA LEU A 438 -9.56 19.79 8.21
C LEU A 438 -8.56 20.31 7.16
N SER A 439 -8.47 19.70 5.98
CA SER A 439 -7.63 20.20 4.88
C SER A 439 -8.10 21.56 4.36
N ALA A 440 -9.41 21.78 4.26
CA ALA A 440 -9.98 23.09 3.90
C ALA A 440 -9.75 24.15 4.99
N LEU A 441 -9.86 23.81 6.28
CA LEU A 441 -9.57 24.72 7.38
C LEU A 441 -8.08 25.10 7.42
N LYS A 442 -7.17 24.19 7.06
CA LYS A 442 -5.75 24.52 6.87
C LYS A 442 -5.57 25.56 5.76
N LEU A 443 -6.30 25.44 4.64
CA LEU A 443 -6.28 26.43 3.56
C LEU A 443 -6.79 27.79 4.06
N VAL A 444 -7.89 27.83 4.83
CA VAL A 444 -8.41 29.07 5.43
C VAL A 444 -7.36 29.76 6.28
N ARG A 445 -6.69 29.03 7.18
CA ARG A 445 -5.63 29.60 8.04
C ARG A 445 -4.43 30.14 7.26
N ARG A 446 -4.09 29.54 6.11
CA ARG A 446 -3.02 30.05 5.23
C ARG A 446 -3.42 31.36 4.56
N LEU A 447 -4.67 31.48 4.11
CA LEU A 447 -5.18 32.71 3.50
C LEU A 447 -5.14 33.88 4.50
N GLN A 448 -5.45 33.65 5.77
CA GLN A 448 -5.36 34.69 6.82
C GLN A 448 -3.92 35.15 7.09
N GLY A 449 -2.94 34.23 7.03
CA GLY A 449 -1.54 34.58 7.22
C GLY A 449 -0.93 35.42 6.08
N GLN A 450 -1.63 35.55 4.96
CA GLN A 450 -1.22 36.28 3.76
C GLN A 450 -1.87 37.66 3.61
N ASP A 451 -2.69 38.11 4.57
CA ASP A 451 -3.36 39.42 4.56
C ASP A 451 -2.40 40.64 4.69
N GLY A 452 -1.09 40.43 4.59
CA GLY A 452 -0.10 41.47 4.33
C GLY A 452 0.13 41.67 2.83
N GLU A 453 -0.55 42.66 2.24
CA GLU A 453 -0.33 43.22 0.90
C GLU A 453 -0.65 42.33 -0.32
N VAL A 454 -1.92 42.28 -0.77
CA VAL A 454 -2.25 42.57 -2.20
C VAL A 454 -3.69 43.11 -2.28
N VAL A 455 -3.82 44.42 -2.50
CA VAL A 455 -5.05 45.02 -3.03
C VAL A 455 -5.03 44.81 -4.54
N GLY A 456 -5.83 43.87 -5.05
CA GLY A 456 -5.98 43.69 -6.50
C GLY A 456 -6.68 42.38 -6.88
N GLU A 457 -7.84 42.54 -7.53
CA GLU A 457 -8.60 41.54 -8.31
C GLU A 457 -9.32 40.42 -7.52
N GLU A 458 -10.47 40.01 -8.07
CA GLU A 458 -11.39 39.03 -7.48
C GLU A 458 -10.72 37.66 -7.30
N MET A 459 -10.05 37.46 -6.16
CA MET A 459 -9.49 36.16 -5.80
C MET A 459 -10.64 35.13 -5.65
N PRO A 460 -10.69 34.05 -6.45
CA PRO A 460 -11.77 33.07 -6.44
C PRO A 460 -11.82 32.22 -5.16
N ALA A 461 -10.77 32.28 -4.32
CA ALA A 461 -10.60 31.54 -3.07
C ALA A 461 -10.70 32.46 -1.85
N THR A 462 -11.87 33.06 -1.62
CA THR A 462 -12.13 33.79 -0.36
C THR A 462 -12.49 32.81 0.77
N PRO A 463 -12.10 33.09 2.03
CA PRO A 463 -12.51 32.29 3.19
C PRO A 463 -14.03 32.07 3.26
N LYS A 464 -14.83 33.08 2.90
CA LYS A 464 -16.30 33.00 2.82
C LYS A 464 -16.79 31.89 1.87
N LYS A 465 -16.19 31.78 0.68
CA LYS A 465 -16.56 30.75 -0.30
C LYS A 465 -16.16 29.35 0.19
N ILE A 466 -15.01 29.23 0.86
CA ILE A 466 -14.58 27.97 1.48
C ILE A 466 -15.57 27.56 2.58
N PHE A 467 -15.97 28.47 3.45
CA PHE A 467 -16.98 28.20 4.48
C PHE A 467 -18.35 27.81 3.89
N GLN A 468 -18.78 28.42 2.78
CA GLN A 468 -20.00 27.99 2.07
C GLN A 468 -19.89 26.54 1.56
N ILE A 469 -18.73 26.18 0.99
CA ILE A 469 -18.46 24.81 0.52
C ILE A 469 -18.48 23.84 1.70
N LEU A 470 -17.90 24.22 2.86
CA LEU A 470 -17.90 23.43 4.08
C LEU A 470 -19.31 23.25 4.64
N ASN A 471 -20.12 24.29 4.69
CA ASN A 471 -21.51 24.21 5.16
C ASN A 471 -22.31 23.18 4.34
N GLN A 472 -22.24 23.27 3.01
CA GLN A 472 -22.88 22.30 2.11
C GLN A 472 -22.35 20.87 2.30
N THR A 473 -21.08 20.71 2.66
CA THR A 473 -20.46 19.39 2.86
C THR A 473 -20.91 18.77 4.19
N ILE A 474 -21.03 19.58 5.26
CA ILE A 474 -21.54 19.13 6.55
C ILE A 474 -23.06 18.90 6.48
N GLU A 475 -23.80 19.71 5.72
CA GLU A 475 -25.23 19.50 5.48
C GLU A 475 -25.49 18.13 4.83
N ALA A 476 -24.63 17.68 3.93
CA ALA A 476 -24.72 16.32 3.36
C ALA A 476 -24.56 15.20 4.42
N LEU A 477 -23.83 15.46 5.53
CA LEU A 477 -23.72 14.52 6.66
C LEU A 477 -25.02 14.41 7.48
N SER A 478 -26.00 15.31 7.31
CA SER A 478 -27.30 15.18 7.98
C SER A 478 -28.05 13.90 7.58
N SER A 479 -27.77 13.37 6.38
CA SER A 479 -28.31 12.10 5.88
C SER A 479 -27.72 10.86 6.57
N VAL A 480 -26.72 11.04 7.43
CA VAL A 480 -25.95 9.97 8.09
C VAL A 480 -26.31 9.95 9.58
N PRO A 481 -26.50 8.76 10.21
CA PRO A 481 -26.82 8.64 11.63
C PRO A 481 -25.61 8.91 12.55
N SER A 482 -24.87 9.99 12.31
CA SER A 482 -23.72 10.43 13.12
C SER A 482 -23.82 11.92 13.49
N PRO A 483 -24.88 12.35 14.21
CA PRO A 483 -25.13 13.77 14.50
C PRO A 483 -24.04 14.41 15.37
N GLU A 484 -23.40 13.63 16.25
CA GLU A 484 -22.29 14.11 17.07
C GLU A 484 -21.08 14.56 16.25
N LEU A 485 -20.78 13.86 15.16
CA LEU A 485 -19.66 14.20 14.28
C LEU A 485 -19.94 15.51 13.55
N ALA A 486 -21.12 15.64 12.96
CA ALA A 486 -21.55 16.87 12.29
C ALA A 486 -21.53 18.08 13.24
N LEU A 487 -21.99 17.90 14.48
CA LEU A 487 -21.93 18.95 15.51
C LEU A 487 -20.49 19.39 15.81
N ARG A 488 -19.55 18.45 15.99
CA ARG A 488 -18.13 18.78 16.21
C ARG A 488 -17.56 19.55 15.02
N LEU A 489 -17.85 19.12 13.80
CA LEU A 489 -17.38 19.78 12.57
C LEU A 489 -17.95 21.20 12.43
N TYR A 490 -19.22 21.43 12.76
CA TYR A 490 -19.78 22.78 12.78
C TYR A 490 -19.10 23.68 13.82
N LEU A 491 -18.81 23.16 15.01
CA LEU A 491 -18.10 23.93 16.05
C LEU A 491 -16.67 24.26 15.64
N GLU A 492 -15.94 23.34 15.01
CA GLU A 492 -14.59 23.60 14.49
C GLU A 492 -14.60 24.63 13.35
N CYS A 493 -15.56 24.55 12.43
CA CYS A 493 -15.76 25.57 11.40
C CYS A 493 -16.11 26.94 11.99
N ALA A 494 -16.90 26.97 13.08
CA ALA A 494 -17.22 28.21 13.76
C ALA A 494 -16.02 28.83 14.48
N GLU A 495 -15.14 28.02 15.09
CA GLU A 495 -13.87 28.50 15.68
C GLU A 495 -12.96 29.07 14.59
N ALA A 496 -12.83 28.40 13.45
CA ALA A 496 -12.05 28.92 12.33
C ALA A 496 -12.67 30.20 11.72
N ALA A 497 -14.00 30.31 11.67
CA ALA A 497 -14.68 31.53 11.22
C ALA A 497 -14.50 32.68 12.22
N ASN A 498 -14.41 32.38 13.51
CA ASN A 498 -14.07 33.33 14.56
C ASN A 498 -12.66 33.90 14.34
N ASP A 499 -11.68 33.04 14.06
CA ASP A 499 -10.31 33.50 13.75
C ASP A 499 -10.27 34.43 12.52
N CYS A 500 -11.22 34.29 11.59
CA CYS A 500 -11.35 35.11 10.37
C CYS A 500 -12.16 36.40 10.55
N ASP A 501 -12.60 36.72 11.77
CA ASP A 501 -13.51 37.83 12.07
C ASP A 501 -14.82 37.81 11.25
N LEU A 502 -15.30 36.61 10.86
CA LEU A 502 -16.51 36.42 10.06
C LEU A 502 -17.72 36.11 10.94
N GLU A 503 -18.24 37.12 11.64
CA GLU A 503 -19.36 36.98 12.58
C GLU A 503 -20.60 36.27 11.99
N PRO A 504 -21.13 36.63 10.80
CA PRO A 504 -22.36 36.02 10.29
C PRO A 504 -22.20 34.52 9.99
N VAL A 505 -21.02 34.13 9.51
CA VAL A 505 -20.69 32.74 9.17
C VAL A 505 -20.56 31.91 10.44
N ALA A 506 -19.85 32.44 11.44
CA ALA A 506 -19.71 31.80 12.74
C ALA A 506 -21.08 31.62 13.43
N TYR A 507 -21.97 32.62 13.33
CA TYR A 507 -23.31 32.56 13.92
C TYR A 507 -24.20 31.53 13.23
N GLU A 508 -24.11 31.41 11.90
CA GLU A 508 -24.84 30.40 11.12
C GLU A 508 -24.42 28.99 11.55
N PHE A 509 -23.11 28.70 11.62
CA PHE A 509 -22.61 27.40 12.07
C PHE A 509 -23.05 27.05 13.49
N PHE A 510 -23.04 28.02 14.41
CA PHE A 510 -23.58 27.80 15.77
C PHE A 510 -25.07 27.51 15.77
N THR A 511 -25.84 28.19 14.93
CA THR A 511 -27.28 27.97 14.83
C THR A 511 -27.56 26.57 14.31
N GLN A 512 -26.83 26.09 13.29
CA GLN A 512 -26.94 24.72 12.80
C GLN A 512 -26.53 23.69 13.85
N ALA A 513 -25.45 23.95 14.60
CA ALA A 513 -25.05 23.08 15.71
C ALA A 513 -26.13 22.96 16.81
N PHE A 514 -26.83 24.06 17.11
CA PHE A 514 -27.96 24.04 18.05
C PHE A 514 -29.16 23.26 17.51
N VAL A 515 -29.49 23.40 16.22
CA VAL A 515 -30.57 22.63 15.59
C VAL A 515 -30.27 21.13 15.67
N LEU A 516 -29.05 20.70 15.30
CA LEU A 516 -28.64 19.30 15.43
C LEU A 516 -28.72 18.78 16.87
N TYR A 517 -28.32 19.61 17.85
CA TYR A 517 -28.43 19.26 19.26
C TYR A 517 -29.88 19.04 19.70
N GLU A 518 -30.82 19.85 19.21
CA GLU A 518 -32.24 19.75 19.55
C GLU A 518 -32.96 18.58 18.88
N GLU A 519 -32.69 18.36 17.58
CA GLU A 519 -33.48 17.46 16.75
C GLU A 519 -32.90 16.04 16.68
N GLU A 520 -31.58 15.90 16.62
CA GLU A 520 -30.92 14.62 16.28
C GLU A 520 -30.18 13.96 17.45
N VAL A 521 -29.66 14.73 18.42
CA VAL A 521 -28.90 14.18 19.55
C VAL A 521 -29.83 13.70 20.67
N ALA A 522 -30.27 12.44 20.59
CA ALA A 522 -31.19 11.84 21.56
C ALA A 522 -30.50 11.22 22.80
N ASP A 523 -29.27 10.71 22.68
CA ASP A 523 -28.61 10.02 23.79
C ASP A 523 -28.20 11.00 24.91
N SER A 524 -28.50 10.64 26.16
CA SER A 524 -28.26 11.52 27.31
C SER A 524 -26.77 11.78 27.58
N LYS A 525 -25.86 10.85 27.27
CA LYS A 525 -24.41 11.10 27.45
C LYS A 525 -23.85 11.93 26.29
N ALA A 526 -24.32 11.67 25.07
CA ALA A 526 -24.01 12.45 23.88
C ALA A 526 -24.44 13.92 24.05
N GLN A 527 -25.66 14.18 24.53
CA GLN A 527 -26.16 15.52 24.83
C GLN A 527 -25.26 16.26 25.83
N VAL A 528 -24.83 15.58 26.90
CA VAL A 528 -23.92 16.17 27.88
C VAL A 528 -22.58 16.51 27.23
N THR A 529 -22.03 15.64 26.41
CA THR A 529 -20.75 15.92 25.72
C THR A 529 -20.89 17.08 24.74
N ALA A 530 -21.95 17.07 23.92
CA ALA A 530 -22.24 18.10 22.94
C ALA A 530 -22.42 19.47 23.59
N ILE A 531 -23.19 19.58 24.68
CA ILE A 531 -23.39 20.88 25.34
C ILE A 531 -22.10 21.41 25.98
N HIS A 532 -21.24 20.55 26.54
CA HIS A 532 -19.95 20.98 27.06
C HIS A 532 -19.02 21.46 25.94
N LEU A 533 -19.06 20.82 24.76
CA LEU A 533 -18.33 21.30 23.58
C LEU A 533 -18.86 22.66 23.10
N ILE A 534 -20.18 22.82 22.99
CA ILE A 534 -20.81 24.11 22.62
C ILE A 534 -20.37 25.22 23.60
N ILE A 535 -20.44 24.97 24.91
CA ILE A 535 -20.02 25.93 25.94
C ILE A 535 -18.53 26.25 25.81
N GLY A 536 -17.70 25.22 25.63
CA GLY A 536 -16.25 25.37 25.47
C GLY A 536 -15.86 26.19 24.26
N THR A 537 -16.48 25.94 23.11
CA THR A 537 -16.26 26.71 21.87
C THR A 537 -16.77 28.15 22.04
N LEU A 538 -17.99 28.35 22.55
CA LEU A 538 -18.55 29.69 22.74
C LEU A 538 -17.75 30.55 23.73
N GLN A 539 -17.06 29.91 24.70
CA GLN A 539 -16.16 30.61 25.61
C GLN A 539 -14.95 31.22 24.88
N ARG A 540 -14.44 30.55 23.84
CA ARG A 540 -13.26 31.00 23.07
C ARG A 540 -13.57 32.03 22.00
N MET A 541 -14.85 32.22 21.69
CA MET A 541 -15.26 33.14 20.61
C MET A 541 -15.34 34.58 21.08
N ASN A 542 -14.68 35.44 20.31
CA ASN A 542 -14.61 36.88 20.48
C ASN A 542 -15.26 37.66 19.32
N VAL A 543 -15.59 36.99 18.20
CA VAL A 543 -16.15 37.63 17.00
C VAL A 543 -17.60 38.13 17.17
N PHE A 544 -18.34 37.59 18.14
CA PHE A 544 -19.76 37.91 18.29
C PHE A 544 -20.00 39.25 18.98
N GLY A 545 -20.87 40.07 18.37
CA GLY A 545 -21.46 41.23 19.01
C GLY A 545 -22.31 40.86 20.24
N VAL A 546 -22.62 41.86 21.05
CA VAL A 546 -23.31 41.69 22.35
C VAL A 546 -24.65 40.96 22.20
N GLU A 547 -25.46 41.31 21.19
CA GLU A 547 -26.80 40.73 20.97
C GLU A 547 -26.73 39.25 20.55
N ASN A 548 -25.88 38.94 19.57
CA ASN A 548 -25.70 37.57 19.07
C ASN A 548 -25.12 36.68 20.17
N ARG A 549 -24.11 37.17 20.91
CA ARG A 549 -23.53 36.44 22.04
C ARG A 549 -24.55 36.22 23.16
N ASP A 550 -25.37 37.21 23.50
CA ASP A 550 -26.42 37.06 24.52
C ASP A 550 -27.44 35.99 24.12
N THR A 551 -27.85 35.99 22.85
CA THR A 551 -28.78 35.00 22.31
C THR A 551 -28.22 33.57 22.40
N LEU A 552 -26.98 33.34 21.95
CA LEU A 552 -26.34 32.02 21.98
C LEU A 552 -26.08 31.54 23.41
N THR A 553 -25.61 32.41 24.30
CA THR A 553 -25.36 32.07 25.72
C THR A 553 -26.66 31.76 26.46
N HIS A 554 -27.75 32.49 26.18
CA HIS A 554 -29.07 32.20 26.74
C HIS A 554 -29.59 30.83 26.26
N LYS A 555 -29.46 30.51 24.96
CA LYS A 555 -29.81 29.19 24.42
C LYS A 555 -29.00 28.07 25.08
N ALA A 556 -27.67 28.19 25.13
CA ALA A 556 -26.78 27.21 25.77
C ALA A 556 -27.12 26.98 27.25
N THR A 557 -27.41 28.05 27.99
CA THR A 557 -27.83 27.98 29.39
C THR A 557 -29.20 27.32 29.53
N GLY A 558 -30.12 27.59 28.59
CA GLY A 558 -31.42 26.95 28.47
C GLY A 558 -31.31 25.44 28.30
N TYR A 559 -30.49 24.97 27.36
CA TYR A 559 -30.27 23.54 27.11
C TYR A 559 -29.57 22.83 28.27
N SER A 560 -28.56 23.46 28.85
CA SER A 560 -27.87 22.95 30.04
C SER A 560 -28.85 22.67 31.19
N ALA A 561 -29.88 23.51 31.31
CA ALA A 561 -30.92 23.34 32.31
C ALA A 561 -32.07 22.40 31.89
N LYS A 562 -32.08 21.85 30.68
CA LYS A 562 -33.05 20.85 30.21
C LYS A 562 -32.51 19.42 30.24
N LEU A 563 -31.23 19.22 30.58
CA LEU A 563 -30.63 17.88 30.73
C LEU A 563 -31.40 17.02 31.73
N LEU A 564 -31.55 15.73 31.39
CA LEU A 564 -32.38 14.78 32.15
C LEU A 564 -31.79 14.45 33.54
N LYS A 565 -30.48 14.20 33.61
CA LYS A 565 -29.79 13.80 34.84
C LYS A 565 -29.38 15.03 35.64
N LYS A 566 -29.82 15.11 36.90
CA LYS A 566 -29.53 16.23 37.81
C LYS A 566 -28.03 16.51 38.01
N PRO A 567 -27.15 15.49 38.17
CA PRO A 567 -25.71 15.75 38.27
C PRO A 567 -25.14 16.40 37.01
N ASP A 568 -25.52 15.91 35.83
CA ASP A 568 -25.01 16.43 34.56
C ASP A 568 -25.59 17.83 34.25
N GLN A 569 -26.87 18.05 34.60
CA GLN A 569 -27.53 19.35 34.58
C GLN A 569 -26.80 20.38 35.46
N CYS A 570 -26.41 19.98 36.67
CA CYS A 570 -25.65 20.83 37.59
C CYS A 570 -24.30 21.23 36.97
N ARG A 571 -23.57 20.26 36.40
CA ARG A 571 -22.27 20.47 35.78
C ARG A 571 -22.31 21.40 34.58
N ALA A 572 -23.27 21.19 33.68
CA ALA A 572 -23.47 22.06 32.52
C ALA A 572 -23.85 23.48 32.95
N VAL A 573 -24.76 23.64 33.94
CA VAL A 573 -25.23 24.96 34.38
C VAL A 573 -24.13 25.78 35.06
N TYR A 574 -23.30 25.18 35.94
CA TYR A 574 -22.16 25.94 36.46
C TYR A 574 -21.10 26.16 35.38
N ALA A 575 -20.96 25.28 34.37
CA ALA A 575 -20.03 25.52 33.26
C ALA A 575 -20.44 26.78 32.46
N CYS A 576 -21.74 27.01 32.25
CA CYS A 576 -22.25 28.24 31.63
C CYS A 576 -21.85 29.52 32.39
N SER A 577 -21.53 29.46 33.69
CA SER A 577 -21.05 30.65 34.42
C SER A 577 -19.76 31.22 33.83
N HIS A 578 -18.92 30.39 33.21
CA HIS A 578 -17.70 30.84 32.52
C HIS A 578 -17.98 31.60 31.21
N LEU A 579 -19.19 31.52 30.64
CA LEU A 579 -19.55 32.28 29.44
C LEU A 579 -19.74 33.78 29.74
N PHE A 580 -20.11 34.10 30.98
CA PHE A 580 -20.40 35.45 31.47
C PHE A 580 -19.19 36.11 32.15
N TRP A 581 -18.04 35.43 32.18
CA TRP A 581 -16.83 35.92 32.82
C TRP A 581 -15.59 35.45 32.07
N VAL A 582 -15.14 36.28 31.13
CA VAL A 582 -13.95 36.06 30.30
C VAL A 582 -12.84 37.01 30.74
N ASP A 583 -11.62 36.48 30.89
CA ASP A 583 -10.49 37.22 31.49
C ASP A 583 -9.75 38.17 30.51
N ASP A 584 -10.27 38.36 29.29
CA ASP A 584 -9.70 39.28 28.29
C ASP A 584 -10.05 40.76 28.52
N GLN A 585 -9.28 41.66 27.89
CA GLN A 585 -9.43 43.11 28.04
C GLN A 585 -10.81 43.62 27.59
N ASP A 586 -11.38 43.01 26.55
CA ASP A 586 -12.73 43.27 26.03
C ASP A 586 -13.74 42.16 26.41
N GLY A 587 -13.38 41.29 27.35
CA GLY A 587 -14.19 40.16 27.78
C GLY A 587 -15.43 40.56 28.57
N VAL A 588 -16.54 39.82 28.37
CA VAL A 588 -17.77 40.00 29.15
C VAL A 588 -17.50 39.68 30.62
N LYS A 589 -17.80 40.64 31.52
CA LYS A 589 -17.68 40.50 32.98
C LYS A 589 -19.01 40.83 33.66
N ASP A 590 -19.98 39.92 33.55
CA ASP A 590 -21.28 40.04 34.21
C ASP A 590 -21.31 39.17 35.48
N GLY A 591 -20.94 39.78 36.61
CA GLY A 591 -20.89 39.10 37.90
C GLY A 591 -22.26 38.65 38.41
N GLU A 592 -23.35 39.30 38.02
CA GLU A 592 -24.71 38.97 38.46
C GLU A 592 -25.21 37.69 37.78
N ARG A 593 -24.98 37.57 36.46
CA ARG A 593 -25.32 36.36 35.71
C ARG A 593 -24.47 35.15 36.12
N VAL A 594 -23.18 35.36 36.43
CA VAL A 594 -22.33 34.32 37.03
C VAL A 594 -22.97 33.79 38.32
N LEU A 595 -23.35 34.70 39.23
CA LEU A 595 -23.98 34.32 40.49
C LEU A 595 -25.34 33.63 40.28
N LEU A 596 -26.12 34.05 39.27
CA LEU A 596 -27.38 33.42 38.90
C LEU A 596 -27.18 31.96 38.47
N CYS A 597 -26.20 31.70 37.60
CA CYS A 597 -25.84 30.34 37.17
C CYS A 597 -25.39 29.47 38.36
N LEU A 598 -24.52 30.01 39.21
CA LEU A 598 -24.03 29.30 40.40
C LEU A 598 -25.13 29.02 41.42
N LYS A 599 -26.04 29.96 41.67
CA LYS A 599 -27.24 29.75 42.52
C LYS A 599 -28.17 28.71 41.92
N ARG A 600 -28.34 28.71 40.59
CA ARG A 600 -29.15 27.71 39.88
C ARG A 600 -28.51 26.32 40.00
N ALA A 601 -27.20 26.20 39.80
CA ALA A 601 -26.46 24.95 39.99
C ALA A 601 -26.60 24.43 41.43
N LEU A 602 -26.48 25.30 42.43
CA LEU A 602 -26.68 24.93 43.84
C LEU A 602 -28.10 24.41 44.12
N ARG A 603 -29.14 25.04 43.55
CA ARG A 603 -30.52 24.54 43.67
C ARG A 603 -30.69 23.15 43.03
N ILE A 604 -30.05 22.91 41.89
CA ILE A 604 -30.07 21.61 41.21
C ILE A 604 -29.33 20.55 42.03
N ALA A 605 -28.17 20.89 42.60
CA ALA A 605 -27.41 20.01 43.50
C ALA A 605 -28.22 19.63 44.75
N ASN A 606 -28.90 20.60 45.38
CA ASN A 606 -29.82 20.34 46.50
C ASN A 606 -30.97 19.40 46.10
N ALA A 607 -31.56 19.59 44.93
CA ALA A 607 -32.61 18.69 44.43
C ALA A 607 -32.07 17.27 44.17
N ALA A 608 -30.85 17.15 43.63
CA ALA A 608 -30.19 15.86 43.43
C ALA A 608 -29.92 15.13 44.75
N GLN A 609 -29.48 15.88 45.77
CA GLN A 609 -29.22 15.40 47.13
C GLN A 609 -30.50 14.86 47.78
N GLN A 610 -31.60 15.63 47.71
CA GLN A 610 -32.89 15.22 48.24
C GLN A 610 -33.44 13.97 47.55
N MET A 611 -33.34 13.88 46.22
CA MET A 611 -33.77 12.69 45.47
C MET A 611 -32.98 11.44 45.84
N ALA A 612 -31.66 11.56 46.02
CA ALA A 612 -30.79 10.45 46.40
C ALA A 612 -31.09 9.95 47.83
N SER A 613 -31.29 10.87 48.77
CA SER A 613 -31.69 10.56 50.15
C SER A 613 -33.00 9.76 50.19
N VAL A 614 -33.98 10.12 49.36
CA VAL A 614 -35.30 9.46 49.31
C VAL A 614 -35.27 8.10 48.60
N THR A 615 -34.49 7.96 47.51
CA THR A 615 -34.55 6.76 46.65
C THR A 615 -33.55 5.67 47.02
N ARG A 616 -32.39 6.02 47.61
CA ARG A 616 -31.28 5.07 47.83
C ARG A 616 -30.83 4.94 49.29
N GLY A 617 -31.40 5.69 50.23
CA GLY A 617 -30.94 5.70 51.62
C GLY A 617 -29.46 6.07 51.77
N SER A 618 -28.85 6.66 50.74
CA SER A 618 -27.50 7.20 50.72
C SER A 618 -27.58 8.71 50.65
N SER A 619 -26.56 9.43 51.15
CA SER A 619 -26.38 10.82 50.75
C SER A 619 -26.20 10.87 49.23
N GLY A 620 -26.65 11.95 48.63
CA GLY A 620 -26.43 12.20 47.22
C GLY A 620 -24.97 12.57 46.94
N PRO A 621 -24.66 13.02 45.72
CA PRO A 621 -23.30 13.33 45.33
C PRO A 621 -22.83 14.65 46.00
N VAL A 622 -22.33 14.55 47.23
CA VAL A 622 -21.67 15.66 47.96
C VAL A 622 -20.53 16.27 47.12
N THR A 623 -19.95 15.46 46.23
CA THR A 623 -18.97 15.89 45.21
C THR A 623 -19.43 17.08 44.38
N LEU A 624 -20.72 17.21 44.04
CA LEU A 624 -21.24 18.36 43.28
C LEU A 624 -21.14 19.67 44.07
N PHE A 625 -21.37 19.64 45.38
CA PHE A 625 -21.23 20.85 46.21
C PHE A 625 -19.77 21.29 46.31
N VAL A 626 -18.84 20.33 46.41
CA VAL A 626 -17.39 20.62 46.39
C VAL A 626 -16.95 21.17 45.03
N GLU A 627 -17.46 20.62 43.92
CA GLU A 627 -17.23 21.15 42.57
C GLU A 627 -17.74 22.60 42.45
N ILE A 628 -18.96 22.89 42.90
CA ILE A 628 -19.53 24.24 42.93
C ILE A 628 -18.67 25.16 43.80
N LEU A 629 -18.25 24.72 44.99
CA LEU A 629 -17.37 25.50 45.87
C LEU A 629 -16.10 25.92 45.15
N ASN A 630 -15.46 25.01 44.43
CA ASN A 630 -14.28 25.31 43.63
C ASN A 630 -14.56 26.34 42.52
N LYS A 631 -15.76 26.35 41.94
CA LYS A 631 -16.17 27.42 41.00
C LYS A 631 -16.39 28.77 41.68
N TYR A 632 -17.00 28.79 42.88
CA TYR A 632 -17.09 30.02 43.68
C TYR A 632 -15.70 30.58 44.02
N LEU A 633 -14.77 29.71 44.44
CA LEU A 633 -13.38 30.08 44.71
C LEU A 633 -12.69 30.66 43.47
N TYR A 634 -12.86 30.02 42.31
CA TYR A 634 -12.29 30.52 41.05
C TYR A 634 -12.73 31.96 40.74
N PHE A 635 -14.04 32.25 40.75
CA PHE A 635 -14.52 33.59 40.44
C PHE A 635 -14.23 34.61 41.56
N PHE A 636 -14.13 34.15 42.81
CA PHE A 636 -13.68 34.98 43.93
C PHE A 636 -12.23 35.46 43.73
N GLU A 637 -11.35 34.57 43.27
CA GLU A 637 -9.96 34.92 42.92
C GLU A 637 -9.88 35.82 41.70
N LYS A 638 -10.75 35.62 40.70
CA LYS A 638 -10.85 36.52 39.54
C LYS A 638 -11.47 37.88 39.87
N GLY A 639 -11.86 38.11 41.12
CA GLY A 639 -12.28 39.41 41.62
C GLY A 639 -13.74 39.75 41.33
N ASN A 640 -14.61 38.76 41.12
CA ASN A 640 -16.04 39.00 40.97
C ASN A 640 -16.65 39.57 42.28
N PRO A 641 -17.15 40.81 42.29
CA PRO A 641 -17.64 41.46 43.51
C PRO A 641 -18.92 40.83 44.07
N GLN A 642 -19.68 40.11 43.25
CA GLN A 642 -20.94 39.47 43.65
C GLN A 642 -20.72 38.19 44.45
N ILE A 643 -19.52 37.62 44.41
CA ILE A 643 -19.16 36.44 45.21
C ILE A 643 -18.48 36.90 46.48
N THR A 644 -19.18 36.76 47.60
CA THR A 644 -18.71 37.20 48.90
C THR A 644 -18.08 36.05 49.69
N SER A 645 -17.17 36.39 50.61
CA SER A 645 -16.61 35.44 51.56
C SER A 645 -17.68 34.75 52.41
N ALA A 646 -18.79 35.45 52.71
CA ALA A 646 -19.94 34.90 53.40
C ALA A 646 -20.65 33.79 52.60
N ALA A 647 -20.78 33.95 51.28
CA ALA A 647 -21.36 32.91 50.42
C ALA A 647 -20.48 31.66 50.36
N ILE A 648 -19.16 31.83 50.30
CA ILE A 648 -18.18 30.73 50.34
C ILE A 648 -18.25 30.03 51.70
N GLN A 649 -18.30 30.79 52.81
CA GLN A 649 -18.43 30.24 54.15
C GLN A 649 -19.70 29.41 54.33
N GLY A 650 -20.84 29.93 53.88
CA GLY A 650 -22.12 29.21 53.95
C GLY A 650 -22.08 27.90 53.15
N LEU A 651 -21.37 27.87 52.01
CA LEU A 651 -21.23 26.64 51.21
C LEU A 651 -20.29 25.62 51.87
N VAL A 652 -19.21 26.06 52.53
CA VAL A 652 -18.32 25.19 53.32
C VAL A 652 -19.08 24.56 54.49
N GLU A 653 -19.90 25.34 55.20
CA GLU A 653 -20.74 24.86 56.29
C GLU A 653 -21.81 23.87 55.81
N LEU A 654 -22.43 24.15 54.66
CA LEU A 654 -23.38 23.23 54.02
C LEU A 654 -22.71 21.89 53.68
N ILE A 655 -21.53 21.90 53.07
CA ILE A 655 -20.79 20.68 52.73
C ILE A 655 -20.44 19.88 53.99
N LYS A 656 -19.94 20.54 55.05
CA LYS A 656 -19.64 19.86 56.33
C LYS A 656 -20.87 19.19 56.93
N THR A 657 -22.03 19.83 56.84
CA THR A 657 -23.29 19.30 57.36
C THR A 657 -23.74 18.08 56.57
N GLU A 658 -23.67 18.14 55.23
CA GLU A 658 -24.04 17.03 54.34
C GLU A 658 -23.04 15.85 54.37
N MET A 659 -21.76 16.09 54.69
CA MET A 659 -20.79 15.01 54.92
C MET A 659 -21.03 14.30 56.26
N GLN A 660 -21.49 15.03 57.28
CA GLN A 660 -21.81 14.45 58.58
C GLN A 660 -23.08 13.60 58.56
N SER A 661 -24.04 13.91 57.67
CA SER A 661 -25.25 13.10 57.46
C SER A 661 -25.01 11.81 56.66
N ASP A 662 -23.87 11.67 55.99
CA ASP A 662 -23.51 10.56 55.09
C ASP A 662 -22.74 9.41 55.78
N SER A 663 -22.68 9.41 57.11
CA SER A 663 -21.80 8.52 57.91
C SER A 663 -22.11 7.01 57.84
N THR A 664 -23.01 6.57 56.96
CA THR A 664 -23.36 5.16 56.77
C THR A 664 -22.75 4.52 55.52
N ASN A 665 -22.17 5.27 54.58
CA ASN A 665 -21.45 4.72 53.41
C ASN A 665 -20.15 5.50 53.13
N VAL A 666 -19.03 5.00 53.64
CA VAL A 666 -17.70 5.59 53.44
C VAL A 666 -17.26 5.41 51.97
N SER A 667 -17.56 6.39 51.13
CA SER A 667 -16.79 6.59 49.89
C SER A 667 -15.61 7.53 50.20
N PRO A 668 -14.34 7.09 50.08
CA PRO A 668 -13.18 7.90 50.51
C PRO A 668 -12.83 9.06 49.56
N ALA A 669 -13.46 9.14 48.39
CA ALA A 669 -13.17 10.12 47.34
C ALA A 669 -13.66 11.57 47.63
N PRO A 670 -14.93 11.82 48.03
CA PRO A 670 -15.41 13.17 48.35
C PRO A 670 -14.66 13.80 49.53
N ASP A 671 -14.32 13.02 50.55
CA ASP A 671 -13.59 13.49 51.74
C ASP A 671 -12.17 13.95 51.39
N ALA A 672 -11.46 13.20 50.54
CA ALA A 672 -10.15 13.57 50.03
C ALA A 672 -10.21 14.84 49.15
N PHE A 673 -11.26 14.98 48.33
CA PHE A 673 -11.43 16.14 47.46
C PHE A 673 -11.77 17.42 48.24
N PHE A 674 -12.65 17.31 49.24
CA PHE A 674 -13.00 18.43 50.12
C PHE A 674 -11.82 18.84 51.00
N SER A 675 -11.12 17.89 51.62
CA SER A 675 -9.94 18.19 52.44
C SER A 675 -8.82 18.85 51.63
N SER A 676 -8.61 18.45 50.37
CA SER A 676 -7.68 19.12 49.46
C SER A 676 -8.11 20.57 49.16
N THR A 677 -9.40 20.79 48.92
CA THR A 677 -9.99 22.13 48.71
C THR A 677 -9.80 23.02 49.95
N LEU A 678 -10.03 22.49 51.15
CA LEU A 678 -9.80 23.20 52.41
C LEU A 678 -8.31 23.54 52.61
N ARG A 679 -7.40 22.63 52.25
CA ARG A 679 -5.95 22.88 52.26
C ARG A 679 -5.57 24.02 51.32
N TYR A 680 -6.18 24.08 50.14
CA TYR A 680 -5.97 25.17 49.19
C TYR A 680 -6.42 26.52 49.76
N ILE A 681 -7.59 26.57 50.40
CA ILE A 681 -8.07 27.79 51.07
C ILE A 681 -7.10 28.21 52.19
N GLN A 682 -6.59 27.27 52.99
CA GLN A 682 -5.58 27.55 54.03
C GLN A 682 -4.27 28.07 53.44
N PHE A 683 -3.81 27.48 52.34
CA PHE A 683 -2.61 27.92 51.62
C PHE A 683 -2.78 29.37 51.11
N GLN A 684 -3.92 29.71 50.51
CA GLN A 684 -4.17 31.08 50.03
C GLN A 684 -4.21 32.11 51.18
N LYS A 685 -4.66 31.72 52.37
CA LYS A 685 -4.54 32.58 53.57
C LYS A 685 -3.10 32.79 54.01
N GLN A 686 -2.30 31.73 54.04
CA GLN A 686 -0.91 31.78 54.50
C GLN A 686 0.00 32.54 53.53
N LYS A 687 -0.34 32.57 52.23
CA LYS A 687 0.42 33.27 51.19
C LYS A 687 0.52 34.78 51.41
N GLY A 688 -0.39 35.38 52.19
CA GLY A 688 -0.39 36.82 52.50
C GLY A 688 -0.74 37.72 51.29
N GLY A 689 -0.83 39.03 51.52
CA GLY A 689 -1.22 40.04 50.51
C GLY A 689 -2.74 40.21 50.34
N VAL A 690 -3.16 40.94 49.29
CA VAL A 690 -4.57 41.29 49.02
C VAL A 690 -5.49 40.07 48.92
N MET A 691 -4.98 38.94 48.39
CA MET A 691 -5.74 37.69 48.36
C MET A 691 -5.82 37.04 49.74
N GLY A 692 -4.75 37.04 50.54
CA GLY A 692 -4.77 36.52 51.91
C GLY A 692 -5.79 37.25 52.80
N GLU A 693 -5.92 38.57 52.65
CA GLU A 693 -6.93 39.40 53.35
C GLU A 693 -8.37 39.04 52.91
N LYS A 694 -8.60 38.83 51.61
CA LYS A 694 -9.90 38.38 51.09
C LYS A 694 -10.32 37.01 51.62
N TYR A 695 -9.35 36.11 51.84
CA TYR A 695 -9.59 34.75 52.34
C TYR A 695 -9.66 34.67 53.88
N ALA A 696 -9.14 35.66 54.61
CA ALA A 696 -9.16 35.71 56.07
C ALA A 696 -10.53 35.46 56.74
N PRO A 697 -11.67 36.01 56.25
CA PRO A 697 -12.99 35.79 56.88
C PRO A 697 -13.58 34.38 56.71
N ILE A 698 -13.08 33.57 55.77
CA ILE A 698 -13.59 32.20 55.53
C ILE A 698 -13.01 31.30 56.63
N LYS A 699 -13.82 30.59 57.41
CA LYS A 699 -13.37 29.62 58.44
C LYS A 699 -13.33 28.21 57.84
N VAL A 700 -12.12 27.64 57.76
CA VAL A 700 -11.84 26.29 57.25
C VAL A 700 -11.80 25.31 58.39
#